data_AF-A0AAU2JJM7-F1
#
_entry.id   AF-A0AAU2JJM7-F1
#
_cell.length_a   1.000
_cell.length_b   1.000
_cell.length_c   1.000
_cell.angle_alpha   90.00
_cell.angle_beta   90.00
_cell.angle_gamma   90.00
#
_symmetry.space_group_name_H-M   'P 1'
#
loop_
_entity.id
_entity.type
_entity.pdbx_description
1 polymer ?
#
loop_
_entity_poly.entity_id
_entity_poly.type
_entity_poly.pdbx_seq_one_letter_code
_entity_poly.pdbx_strand_id
1 'polypeptide(L)'
;MRTFIHTSHPARVVFGSGTVDHLAEEVGRLGGERVLLLSGSALEEAAVQVRDALGGLVVAEFSGAVMHTPVEVTEQALAVLREAGADCLVSVGGGSTTGLSKALALRTDLPQVVVPTTYAGSEVTPVLGETRDGRKVTQSSAAILPETVVYDVDLTLSLPLSTSITSSMNAMAHAVEALYSADADPATDRLALDVIARIARALPRLGADPADQEARADLLQGAWLAGTCLATVGMALHHKLCHTLGGSFDLPHAETHTVILPHVMAYNAPSAPDVMRRIAQALDVPDAASGVYDLVASLGGPTSLRELSMPESSLVGAAELAVATPYPNPRELTTEGIHGLLADAWHGRRPQGPTTADTVLAQLTEQVVASFAQAPDARLRDLLTGLVRHLHAYVAEQDVTEAEWDYAIDYLTRTGQLSSPTRQEFVLLSDVLGISSAVDVLTNSRTPDTTPSAVLGPFYVEGPPEAAHGSNISAELPGTPLWVDVSITDTAGEPLKNAVVDVWQANEDGFYDVQLPDQEGPVLRARLRTDADGRLTFWSILPSHYPIPGDGPVGQMLTAVGRHHYRAPHVHFMISAPGHRRLITQLFVSDGSHLDSDTVFGVKDPLIVDFASQTGSAPDGRVLEGEWRLLNHTFRIAPLVG
;
A
#
# COMPACT_ATOMS: atom_id res chain seq x y z
N MET A 1 17.64 17.73 17.21
CA MET A 1 16.79 18.80 16.64
C MET A 1 17.68 19.72 15.82
N ARG A 2 17.34 19.97 14.54
CA ARG A 2 18.00 20.98 13.71
C ARG A 2 17.39 22.36 14.03
N THR A 3 18.20 23.40 14.08
CA THR A 3 17.72 24.80 14.14
C THR A 3 17.27 25.22 12.75
N PHE A 4 16.12 25.88 12.64
CA PHE A 4 15.56 26.33 11.36
C PHE A 4 14.90 27.71 11.50
N ILE A 5 14.75 28.42 10.37
CA ILE A 5 13.96 29.64 10.24
C ILE A 5 12.92 29.37 9.17
N HIS A 6 11.64 29.54 9.51
CA HIS A 6 10.54 29.40 8.55
C HIS A 6 9.93 30.76 8.27
N THR A 7 9.80 31.11 6.98
CA THR A 7 9.12 32.33 6.52
C THR A 7 7.98 31.91 5.60
N SER A 8 6.78 32.37 5.89
CA SER A 8 5.60 32.14 5.04
C SER A 8 5.25 33.42 4.29
N HIS A 9 4.96 33.31 2.99
CA HIS A 9 4.52 34.42 2.17
C HIS A 9 2.98 34.56 2.19
N PRO A 10 2.43 35.78 2.09
CA PRO A 10 0.99 35.96 1.98
C PRO A 10 0.51 35.41 0.63
N ALA A 11 -0.46 34.49 0.66
CA ALA A 11 -1.08 33.96 -0.55
C ALA A 11 -2.57 33.70 -0.31
N ARG A 12 -3.41 34.05 -1.29
CA ARG A 12 -4.79 33.56 -1.37
C ARG A 12 -4.88 32.55 -2.50
N VAL A 13 -5.39 31.36 -2.18
CA VAL A 13 -5.54 30.27 -3.14
C VAL A 13 -7.01 29.87 -3.20
N VAL A 14 -7.58 29.91 -4.41
CA VAL A 14 -8.89 29.34 -4.75
C VAL A 14 -8.62 28.08 -5.57
N PHE A 15 -9.12 26.94 -5.15
CA PHE A 15 -8.79 25.65 -5.76
C PHE A 15 -10.04 24.79 -5.95
N GLY A 16 -10.19 24.20 -7.14
CA GLY A 16 -11.30 23.30 -7.44
C GLY A 16 -11.54 23.15 -8.95
N SER A 17 -12.67 22.56 -9.32
CA SER A 17 -13.19 22.55 -10.70
C SER A 17 -14.25 23.65 -10.81
N GLY A 18 -14.26 24.35 -11.95
CA GLY A 18 -15.13 25.51 -12.19
C GLY A 18 -14.81 26.74 -11.34
N THR A 19 -13.62 26.82 -10.76
CA THR A 19 -13.21 27.96 -9.93
C THR A 19 -12.94 29.23 -10.73
N VAL A 20 -12.80 29.13 -12.05
CA VAL A 20 -12.79 30.27 -12.98
C VAL A 20 -13.99 31.20 -12.78
N ASP A 21 -15.15 30.68 -12.38
CA ASP A 21 -16.36 31.48 -12.12
C ASP A 21 -16.17 32.49 -10.97
N HIS A 22 -15.18 32.31 -10.10
CA HIS A 22 -14.85 33.23 -9.00
C HIS A 22 -13.90 34.37 -9.41
N LEU A 23 -13.43 34.43 -10.66
CA LEU A 23 -12.42 35.42 -11.06
C LEU A 23 -12.87 36.87 -10.88
N ALA A 24 -14.11 37.19 -11.25
CA ALA A 24 -14.65 38.53 -11.09
C ALA A 24 -14.75 38.94 -9.60
N GLU A 25 -15.07 37.99 -8.72
CA GLU A 25 -15.09 38.18 -7.27
C GLU A 25 -13.68 38.48 -6.74
N GLU A 26 -12.68 37.71 -7.18
CA GLU A 26 -11.29 37.90 -6.76
C GLU A 26 -10.68 39.21 -7.25
N VAL A 27 -10.99 39.63 -8.48
CA VAL A 27 -10.61 40.95 -9.00
C VAL A 27 -11.25 42.06 -8.16
N GLY A 28 -12.57 41.97 -7.91
CA GLY A 28 -13.28 42.95 -7.09
C GLY A 28 -12.77 43.02 -5.64
N ARG A 29 -12.37 41.88 -5.07
CA ARG A 29 -11.75 41.80 -3.73
C ARG A 29 -10.43 42.55 -3.64
N LEU A 30 -9.67 42.61 -4.73
CA LEU A 30 -8.42 43.37 -4.84
C LEU A 30 -8.68 44.85 -5.21
N GLY A 31 -9.94 45.25 -5.41
CA GLY A 31 -10.32 46.60 -5.81
C GLY A 31 -10.09 46.90 -7.30
N GLY A 32 -9.89 45.86 -8.13
CA GLY A 32 -9.76 46.02 -9.57
C GLY A 32 -11.10 46.21 -10.26
N GLU A 33 -11.15 47.11 -11.25
CA GLU A 33 -12.34 47.37 -12.07
C GLU A 33 -12.04 47.22 -13.57
N ARG A 34 -10.76 47.23 -13.95
CA ARG A 34 -10.28 47.29 -15.34
C ARG A 34 -9.14 46.31 -15.53
N VAL A 35 -9.46 45.12 -16.02
CA VAL A 35 -8.53 44.01 -16.18
C VAL A 35 -7.79 44.07 -17.51
N LEU A 36 -6.47 43.92 -17.45
CA LEU A 36 -5.67 43.43 -18.57
C LEU A 36 -5.56 41.91 -18.47
N LEU A 37 -6.14 41.21 -19.43
CA LEU A 37 -6.04 39.75 -19.54
C LEU A 37 -4.79 39.35 -20.33
N LEU A 38 -3.90 38.58 -19.69
CA LEU A 38 -2.66 38.07 -20.26
C LEU A 38 -2.83 36.58 -20.57
N SER A 39 -2.47 36.17 -21.78
CA SER A 39 -2.50 34.76 -22.19
C SER A 39 -1.31 34.38 -23.07
N GLY A 40 -1.03 33.09 -23.14
CA GLY A 40 -0.14 32.53 -24.16
C GLY A 40 -0.88 32.34 -25.49
N SER A 41 -0.19 32.51 -26.61
CA SER A 41 -0.77 32.39 -27.96
C SER A 41 -1.37 31.01 -28.28
N ALA A 42 -0.99 29.96 -27.55
CA ALA A 42 -1.48 28.60 -27.74
C ALA A 42 -2.70 28.23 -26.88
N LEU A 43 -3.24 29.17 -26.08
CA LEU A 43 -4.29 28.91 -25.08
C LEU A 43 -5.59 29.66 -25.39
N GLU A 44 -6.05 29.64 -26.64
CA GLU A 44 -7.24 30.38 -27.07
C GLU A 44 -8.49 29.98 -26.28
N GLU A 45 -8.73 28.68 -26.04
CA GLU A 45 -9.93 28.21 -25.36
C GLU A 45 -9.96 28.59 -23.87
N ALA A 46 -8.85 28.40 -23.15
CA ALA A 46 -8.73 28.81 -21.75
C ALA A 46 -8.83 30.34 -21.60
N ALA A 47 -8.25 31.11 -22.53
CA ALA A 47 -8.36 32.56 -22.55
C ALA A 47 -9.81 33.02 -22.79
N VAL A 48 -10.55 32.34 -23.67
CA VAL A 48 -11.98 32.60 -23.89
C VAL A 48 -12.79 32.35 -22.61
N GLN A 49 -12.60 31.20 -21.95
CA GLN A 49 -13.31 30.89 -20.70
C GLN A 49 -13.04 31.92 -19.60
N VAL A 50 -11.77 32.30 -19.40
CA VAL A 50 -11.38 33.31 -18.42
C VAL A 50 -11.94 34.69 -18.77
N ARG A 51 -11.89 35.09 -20.04
CA ARG A 51 -12.49 36.36 -20.49
C ARG A 51 -13.99 36.39 -20.23
N ASP A 52 -14.69 35.31 -20.56
CA ASP A 52 -16.14 35.23 -20.42
C ASP A 52 -16.55 35.27 -18.93
N ALA A 53 -15.77 34.63 -18.04
CA ALA A 53 -15.96 34.70 -16.59
C ALA A 53 -15.71 36.10 -16.00
N LEU A 54 -14.73 36.84 -16.53
CA LEU A 54 -14.47 38.23 -16.15
C LEU A 54 -15.47 39.22 -16.74
N GLY A 55 -16.07 38.88 -17.88
CA GLY A 55 -17.09 39.66 -18.57
C GLY A 55 -16.65 41.10 -18.84
N GLY A 56 -17.45 42.07 -18.38
CA GLY A 56 -17.23 43.50 -18.62
C GLY A 56 -16.01 44.11 -17.93
N LEU A 57 -15.30 43.35 -17.09
CA LEU A 57 -14.06 43.81 -16.43
C LEU A 57 -12.87 43.86 -17.39
N VAL A 58 -12.86 43.06 -18.46
CA VAL A 58 -11.73 42.99 -19.40
C VAL A 58 -11.73 44.23 -20.29
N VAL A 59 -10.74 45.12 -20.11
CA VAL A 59 -10.59 46.35 -20.90
C VAL A 59 -9.57 46.21 -22.03
N ALA A 60 -8.67 45.24 -21.92
CA ALA A 60 -7.71 44.87 -22.95
C ALA A 60 -7.22 43.43 -22.77
N GLU A 61 -6.72 42.85 -23.86
CA GLU A 61 -6.12 41.51 -23.88
C GLU A 61 -4.71 41.60 -24.49
N PHE A 62 -3.78 40.80 -23.98
CA PHE A 62 -2.45 40.62 -24.54
C PHE A 62 -2.07 39.13 -24.59
N SER A 63 -2.07 38.57 -25.79
CA SER A 63 -1.79 37.13 -26.04
C SER A 63 -0.33 36.84 -26.46
N GLY A 64 0.58 37.80 -26.23
CA GLY A 64 1.97 37.77 -26.69
C GLY A 64 2.97 37.17 -25.70
N ALA A 65 2.53 36.43 -24.67
CA ALA A 65 3.46 35.85 -23.69
C ALA A 65 4.38 34.80 -24.34
N VAL A 66 5.70 34.94 -24.17
CA VAL A 66 6.71 34.05 -24.74
C VAL A 66 7.68 33.55 -23.66
N MET A 67 8.41 32.47 -23.97
CA MET A 67 9.38 31.88 -23.04
C MET A 67 10.46 32.90 -22.65
N HIS A 68 10.91 32.79 -21.39
CA HIS A 68 11.95 33.62 -20.77
C HIS A 68 11.63 35.12 -20.61
N THR A 69 10.39 35.55 -20.86
CA THR A 69 9.94 36.93 -20.61
C THR A 69 10.93 38.00 -21.12
N PRO A 70 11.14 38.11 -22.45
CA PRO A 70 11.98 39.16 -23.02
C PRO A 70 11.46 40.54 -22.65
N VAL A 71 12.35 41.44 -22.27
CA VAL A 71 11.98 42.80 -21.83
C VAL A 71 11.17 43.53 -22.90
N GLU A 72 11.45 43.29 -24.18
CA GLU A 72 10.74 43.90 -25.31
C GLU A 72 9.25 43.53 -25.33
N VAL A 73 8.91 42.29 -24.97
CA VAL A 73 7.53 41.82 -24.88
C VAL A 73 6.84 42.44 -23.66
N THR A 74 7.55 42.56 -22.54
CA THR A 74 7.04 43.26 -21.36
C THR A 74 6.71 44.71 -21.66
N GLU A 75 7.56 45.43 -22.40
CA GLU A 75 7.31 46.83 -22.77
C GLU A 75 6.10 46.97 -23.72
N GLN A 76 5.86 46.01 -24.62
CA GLN A 76 4.67 45.97 -25.47
C GLN A 76 3.40 45.78 -24.63
N ALA A 77 3.39 44.81 -23.72
CA ALA A 77 2.26 44.58 -22.83
C ALA A 77 2.01 45.79 -21.91
N LEU A 78 3.08 46.47 -21.46
CA LEU A 78 3.00 47.67 -20.64
C LEU A 78 2.38 48.86 -21.40
N ALA A 79 2.64 48.97 -22.71
CA ALA A 79 2.00 49.99 -23.54
C ALA A 79 0.48 49.76 -23.62
N VAL A 80 0.06 48.50 -23.87
CA VAL A 80 -1.35 48.10 -23.89
C VAL A 80 -2.03 48.37 -22.54
N LEU A 81 -1.37 47.98 -21.45
CA LEU A 81 -1.83 48.23 -20.07
C LEU A 81 -2.15 49.71 -19.84
N ARG A 82 -1.21 50.59 -20.22
CA ARG A 82 -1.32 52.04 -20.03
C ARG A 82 -2.38 52.67 -20.93
N GLU A 83 -2.47 52.26 -22.19
CA GLU A 83 -3.47 52.75 -23.14
C GLU A 83 -4.89 52.38 -22.69
N ALA A 84 -5.08 51.14 -22.23
CA ALA A 84 -6.35 50.65 -21.72
C ALA A 84 -6.69 51.20 -20.32
N GLY A 85 -5.71 51.74 -19.59
CA GLY A 85 -5.88 52.17 -18.20
C GLY A 85 -6.33 51.01 -17.31
N ALA A 86 -5.70 49.85 -17.46
CA ALA A 86 -5.97 48.69 -16.61
C ALA A 86 -5.40 48.91 -15.19
N ASP A 87 -6.11 48.42 -14.18
CA ASP A 87 -5.78 48.51 -12.75
C ASP A 87 -5.61 47.15 -12.08
N CYS A 88 -5.81 46.06 -12.82
CA CYS A 88 -5.60 44.69 -12.35
C CYS A 88 -5.09 43.79 -13.48
N LEU A 89 -4.21 42.85 -13.15
CA LEU A 89 -3.66 41.87 -14.07
C LEU A 89 -4.32 40.52 -13.82
N VAL A 90 -4.92 39.94 -14.86
CA VAL A 90 -5.34 38.52 -14.83
C VAL A 90 -4.49 37.76 -15.84
N SER A 91 -3.84 36.68 -15.42
CA SER A 91 -3.04 35.86 -16.32
C SER A 91 -3.54 34.42 -16.37
N VAL A 92 -3.70 33.86 -17.57
CA VAL A 92 -4.07 32.46 -17.78
C VAL A 92 -3.03 31.75 -18.62
N GLY A 93 -2.39 30.73 -18.03
CA GLY A 93 -1.41 29.91 -18.74
C GLY A 93 -0.33 29.32 -17.86
N GLY A 94 0.77 28.89 -18.49
CA GLY A 94 1.94 28.38 -17.78
C GLY A 94 2.91 29.48 -17.30
N GLY A 95 4.09 29.05 -16.85
CA GLY A 95 5.08 29.93 -16.22
C GLY A 95 5.55 31.14 -17.03
N SER A 96 5.49 31.11 -18.36
CA SER A 96 5.79 32.26 -19.23
C SER A 96 4.75 33.38 -19.08
N THR A 97 3.46 33.02 -18.97
CA THR A 97 2.36 33.99 -18.85
C THR A 97 2.36 34.60 -17.45
N THR A 98 2.55 33.76 -16.41
CA THR A 98 2.80 34.24 -15.05
C THR A 98 4.03 35.14 -14.98
N GLY A 99 5.11 34.80 -15.69
CA GLY A 99 6.32 35.61 -15.77
C GLY A 99 6.08 37.01 -16.36
N LEU A 100 5.25 37.11 -17.40
CA LEU A 100 4.85 38.41 -17.97
C LEU A 100 4.00 39.23 -16.98
N SER A 101 3.02 38.60 -16.31
CA SER A 101 2.23 39.24 -15.26
C SER A 101 3.12 39.84 -14.17
N LYS A 102 4.06 39.04 -13.67
CA LYS A 102 5.06 39.44 -12.68
C LYS A 102 5.92 40.61 -13.14
N ALA A 103 6.34 40.61 -14.41
CA ALA A 103 7.16 41.67 -14.98
C ALA A 103 6.39 43.00 -15.07
N LEU A 104 5.08 42.95 -15.34
CA LEU A 104 4.21 44.12 -15.32
C LEU A 104 3.93 44.59 -13.89
N ALA A 105 3.61 43.68 -12.97
CA ALA A 105 3.38 43.99 -11.56
C ALA A 105 4.60 44.68 -10.94
N LEU A 106 5.80 44.16 -11.16
CA LEU A 106 7.04 44.79 -10.68
C LEU A 106 7.23 46.24 -11.17
N ARG A 107 6.71 46.57 -12.36
CA ARG A 107 6.84 47.90 -12.97
C ARG A 107 5.70 48.86 -12.63
N THR A 108 4.57 48.33 -12.16
CA THR A 108 3.30 49.09 -12.04
C THR A 108 2.67 49.03 -10.66
N ASP A 109 3.09 48.08 -9.81
CA ASP A 109 2.51 47.79 -8.50
C ASP A 109 1.02 47.38 -8.56
N LEU A 110 0.57 46.88 -9.73
CA LEU A 110 -0.80 46.41 -9.91
C LEU A 110 -1.00 44.99 -9.36
N PRO A 111 -2.17 44.72 -8.75
CA PRO A 111 -2.50 43.41 -8.23
C PRO A 111 -2.67 42.36 -9.33
N GLN A 112 -2.32 41.12 -9.00
CA GLN A 112 -2.31 39.96 -9.89
C GLN A 112 -3.29 38.89 -9.42
N VAL A 113 -4.10 38.40 -10.36
CA VAL A 113 -4.85 37.13 -10.25
C VAL A 113 -4.29 36.16 -11.29
N VAL A 114 -3.71 35.05 -10.84
CA VAL A 114 -3.05 34.07 -11.73
C VAL A 114 -3.88 32.80 -11.82
N VAL A 115 -4.12 32.35 -13.05
CA VAL A 115 -4.85 31.13 -13.41
C VAL A 115 -3.88 30.16 -14.09
N PRO A 116 -3.13 29.37 -13.31
CA PRO A 116 -2.11 28.47 -13.87
C PRO A 116 -2.74 27.29 -14.59
N THR A 117 -2.21 26.96 -15.77
CA THR A 117 -2.64 25.80 -16.57
C THR A 117 -1.54 24.74 -16.74
N THR A 118 -0.43 24.90 -16.03
CA THR A 118 0.70 23.96 -15.98
C THR A 118 1.19 23.79 -14.56
N TYR A 119 2.14 22.89 -14.34
CA TYR A 119 2.64 22.54 -13.01
C TYR A 119 3.95 23.26 -12.67
N ALA A 120 4.13 24.50 -13.12
CA ALA A 120 5.41 25.21 -12.99
C ALA A 120 5.62 25.83 -11.59
N GLY A 121 4.55 26.14 -10.86
CA GLY A 121 4.62 26.69 -9.50
C GLY A 121 5.08 28.15 -9.41
N SER A 122 5.28 28.85 -10.54
CA SER A 122 5.73 30.25 -10.57
C SER A 122 4.75 31.17 -9.83
N GLU A 123 3.46 30.89 -9.93
CA GLU A 123 2.33 31.66 -9.40
C GLU A 123 2.35 31.88 -7.89
N VAL A 124 3.13 31.12 -7.13
CA VAL A 124 3.30 31.28 -5.68
C VAL A 124 4.74 31.62 -5.27
N THR A 125 5.55 32.11 -6.21
CA THR A 125 6.94 32.49 -5.95
C THR A 125 7.17 34.00 -6.12
N PRO A 126 8.03 34.61 -5.29
CA PRO A 126 8.44 36.02 -5.44
C PRO A 126 9.53 36.21 -6.51
N VAL A 127 9.78 35.22 -7.36
CA VAL A 127 10.90 35.18 -8.31
C VAL A 127 10.43 35.52 -9.72
N LEU A 128 11.19 36.37 -10.41
CA LEU A 128 11.02 36.72 -11.81
C LEU A 128 12.34 36.54 -12.56
N GLY A 129 12.31 35.85 -13.69
CA GLY A 129 13.40 35.83 -14.67
C GLY A 129 13.02 36.57 -15.93
N GLU A 130 13.85 37.52 -16.37
CA GLU A 130 13.66 38.29 -17.60
C GLU A 130 14.90 38.19 -18.48
N THR A 131 14.71 38.14 -19.80
CA THR A 131 15.81 38.19 -20.76
C THR A 131 16.02 39.61 -21.25
N ARG A 132 17.23 40.15 -21.06
CA ARG A 132 17.69 41.45 -21.58
C ARG A 132 18.98 41.24 -22.36
N ASP A 133 19.04 41.75 -23.59
CA ASP A 133 20.22 41.63 -24.47
C ASP A 133 20.71 40.19 -24.64
N GLY A 134 19.78 39.23 -24.73
CA GLY A 134 20.07 37.80 -24.84
C GLY A 134 20.56 37.14 -23.55
N ARG A 135 20.54 37.83 -22.41
CA ARG A 135 20.93 37.30 -21.11
C ARG A 135 19.75 37.27 -20.14
N LYS A 136 19.50 36.11 -19.55
CA LYS A 136 18.49 35.92 -18.51
C LYS A 136 19.01 36.44 -17.16
N VAL A 137 18.27 37.36 -16.55
CA VAL A 137 18.52 37.91 -15.21
C VAL A 137 17.36 37.52 -14.31
N THR A 138 17.67 37.02 -13.12
CA THR A 138 16.66 36.62 -12.12
C THR A 138 16.70 37.56 -10.93
N GLN A 139 15.53 37.97 -10.45
CA GLN A 139 15.35 38.80 -9.26
C GLN A 139 14.22 38.27 -8.37
N SER A 140 14.27 38.62 -7.09
CA SER A 140 13.26 38.23 -6.11
C SER A 140 12.78 39.45 -5.31
N SER A 141 11.47 39.62 -5.17
CA SER A 141 10.84 40.74 -4.47
C SER A 141 9.43 40.38 -4.04
N ALA A 142 8.97 40.91 -2.90
CA ALA A 142 7.58 40.73 -2.46
C ALA A 142 6.57 41.29 -3.49
N ALA A 143 6.92 42.36 -4.21
CA ALA A 143 6.09 42.97 -5.26
C ALA A 143 5.92 42.09 -6.51
N ILE A 144 6.66 40.98 -6.62
CA ILE A 144 6.52 40.01 -7.71
C ILE A 144 5.48 38.95 -7.37
N LEU A 145 5.29 38.64 -6.09
CA LEU A 145 4.42 37.55 -5.66
C LEU A 145 2.95 37.88 -5.98
N PRO A 146 2.23 37.02 -6.72
CA PRO A 146 0.82 37.24 -6.98
C PRO A 146 -0.05 37.23 -5.72
N GLU A 147 -1.03 38.12 -5.66
CA GLU A 147 -1.93 38.26 -4.52
C GLU A 147 -2.96 37.12 -4.45
N THR A 148 -3.44 36.66 -5.62
CA THR A 148 -4.42 35.57 -5.72
C THR A 148 -4.04 34.58 -6.81
N VAL A 149 -4.18 33.30 -6.49
CA VAL A 149 -4.06 32.21 -7.46
C VAL A 149 -5.38 31.44 -7.51
N VAL A 150 -5.91 31.25 -8.72
CA VAL A 150 -7.13 30.48 -8.98
C VAL A 150 -6.74 29.23 -9.76
N TYR A 151 -6.62 28.11 -9.05
CA TYR A 151 -6.40 26.80 -9.63
C TYR A 151 -7.73 26.20 -10.05
N ASP A 152 -7.98 26.18 -11.36
CA ASP A 152 -9.11 25.47 -11.96
C ASP A 152 -8.61 24.19 -12.63
N VAL A 153 -9.04 23.05 -12.08
CA VAL A 153 -8.66 21.72 -12.59
C VAL A 153 -9.10 21.53 -14.03
N ASP A 154 -10.23 22.12 -14.44
CA ASP A 154 -10.83 21.88 -15.75
C ASP A 154 -9.98 22.48 -16.87
N LEU A 155 -9.24 23.55 -16.57
CA LEU A 155 -8.29 24.18 -17.49
C LEU A 155 -7.02 23.33 -17.75
N THR A 156 -6.82 22.24 -17.00
CA THR A 156 -5.68 21.33 -17.19
C THR A 156 -6.04 20.05 -17.93
N LEU A 157 -7.34 19.78 -18.16
CA LEU A 157 -7.80 18.54 -18.80
C LEU A 157 -7.28 18.39 -20.25
N SER A 158 -7.08 19.50 -20.95
CA SER A 158 -6.55 19.52 -22.32
C SER A 158 -5.02 19.57 -22.40
N LEU A 159 -4.30 19.67 -21.26
CA LEU A 159 -2.85 19.74 -21.25
C LEU A 159 -2.26 18.41 -21.75
N PRO A 160 -1.39 18.41 -22.79
CA PRO A 160 -0.83 17.18 -23.33
C PRO A 160 -0.11 16.33 -22.27
N LEU A 161 -0.19 15.01 -22.40
CA LEU A 161 0.45 14.08 -21.45
C LEU A 161 1.96 14.33 -21.36
N SER A 162 2.64 14.54 -22.50
CA SER A 162 4.09 14.83 -22.53
C SER A 162 4.46 16.06 -21.69
N THR A 163 3.73 17.17 -21.86
CA THR A 163 3.91 18.39 -21.06
C THR A 163 3.52 18.17 -19.60
N SER A 164 2.52 17.33 -19.34
CA SER A 164 2.08 16.99 -17.99
C SER A 164 3.18 16.23 -17.23
N ILE A 165 3.85 15.28 -17.88
CA ILE A 165 5.00 14.55 -17.33
C ILE A 165 6.13 15.52 -17.03
N THR A 166 6.59 16.29 -18.01
CA THR A 166 7.79 17.11 -17.85
C THR A 166 7.58 18.28 -16.88
N SER A 167 6.40 18.90 -16.92
CA SER A 167 6.05 19.95 -15.96
C SER A 167 5.89 19.39 -14.54
N SER A 168 5.38 18.17 -14.36
CA SER A 168 5.28 17.55 -13.04
C SER A 168 6.66 17.19 -12.49
N MET A 169 7.58 16.74 -13.33
CA MET A 169 8.96 16.47 -12.89
C MET A 169 9.69 17.75 -12.48
N ASN A 170 9.40 18.89 -13.12
CA ASN A 170 9.87 20.19 -12.63
C ASN A 170 9.31 20.50 -11.23
N ALA A 171 8.00 20.31 -11.00
CA ALA A 171 7.40 20.46 -9.66
C ALA A 171 8.03 19.52 -8.62
N MET A 172 8.23 18.25 -8.99
CA MET A 172 8.89 17.27 -8.12
C MET A 172 10.33 17.70 -7.78
N ALA A 173 11.06 18.29 -8.74
CA ALA A 173 12.40 18.79 -8.49
C ALA A 173 12.43 19.91 -7.44
N HIS A 174 11.44 20.82 -7.41
CA HIS A 174 11.32 21.82 -6.35
C HIS A 174 11.18 21.16 -4.97
N ALA A 175 10.33 20.14 -4.87
CA ALA A 175 10.11 19.40 -3.62
C ALA A 175 11.34 18.58 -3.19
N VAL A 176 11.98 17.88 -4.12
CA VAL A 176 13.18 17.08 -3.83
C VAL A 176 14.31 17.95 -3.32
N GLU A 177 14.60 19.09 -3.96
CA GLU A 177 15.65 20.00 -3.51
C GLU A 177 15.32 20.64 -2.15
N ALA A 178 14.04 20.89 -1.88
CA ALA A 178 13.63 21.48 -0.61
C ALA A 178 13.99 20.59 0.60
N LEU A 179 13.90 19.27 0.45
CA LEU A 179 14.18 18.30 1.52
C LEU A 179 15.66 18.24 1.95
N TYR A 180 16.57 18.68 1.08
CA TYR A 180 18.00 18.71 1.38
C TYR A 180 18.61 20.11 1.29
N SER A 181 17.77 21.14 1.18
CA SER A 181 18.20 22.54 1.16
C SER A 181 18.99 22.87 2.44
N ALA A 182 19.93 23.82 2.33
CA ALA A 182 20.62 24.37 3.50
C ALA A 182 19.64 25.06 4.47
N ASP A 183 18.51 25.54 3.96
CA ASP A 183 17.44 26.21 4.71
C ASP A 183 16.26 25.26 5.00
N ALA A 184 16.44 23.94 4.86
CA ALA A 184 15.37 22.96 5.03
C ALA A 184 14.72 23.06 6.43
N ASP A 185 13.39 23.03 6.45
CA ASP A 185 12.59 23.15 7.67
C ASP A 185 11.47 22.10 7.72
N PRO A 186 11.00 21.71 8.94
CA PRO A 186 10.03 20.63 9.08
C PRO A 186 8.65 20.88 8.45
N ALA A 187 8.24 22.13 8.25
CA ALA A 187 6.98 22.46 7.58
C ALA A 187 7.11 22.25 6.07
N THR A 188 8.14 22.82 5.46
CA THR A 188 8.42 22.65 4.03
C THR A 188 8.70 21.18 3.67
N ASP A 189 9.40 20.46 4.54
CA ASP A 189 9.66 19.02 4.39
C ASP A 189 8.38 18.18 4.21
N ARG A 190 7.31 18.52 4.94
CA ARG A 190 6.03 17.81 4.84
C ARG A 190 5.32 18.11 3.54
N LEU A 191 5.34 19.38 3.10
CA LEU A 191 4.79 19.79 1.81
C LEU A 191 5.53 19.08 0.68
N ALA A 192 6.86 19.05 0.72
CA ALA A 192 7.68 18.40 -0.28
C ALA A 192 7.39 16.89 -0.41
N LEU A 193 7.24 16.17 0.72
CA LEU A 193 6.88 14.75 0.68
C LEU A 193 5.46 14.52 0.13
N ASP A 194 4.50 15.39 0.44
CA ASP A 194 3.15 15.31 -0.13
C ASP A 194 3.15 15.55 -1.64
N VAL A 195 3.94 16.52 -2.13
CA VAL A 195 4.15 16.76 -3.56
C VAL A 195 4.65 15.50 -4.26
N ILE A 196 5.70 14.89 -3.73
CA ILE A 196 6.33 13.70 -4.32
C ILE A 196 5.31 12.55 -4.39
N ALA A 197 4.58 12.30 -3.30
CA ALA A 197 3.59 11.23 -3.23
C ALA A 197 2.40 11.46 -4.18
N ARG A 198 1.91 12.70 -4.33
CA ARG A 198 0.85 13.04 -5.28
C ARG A 198 1.28 12.82 -6.71
N ILE A 199 2.45 13.32 -7.09
CA ILE A 199 2.95 13.17 -8.46
C ILE A 199 3.17 11.69 -8.79
N ALA A 200 3.74 10.91 -7.87
CA ALA A 200 3.95 9.47 -8.05
C ALA A 200 2.65 8.70 -8.29
N ARG A 201 1.56 9.05 -7.59
CA ARG A 201 0.24 8.40 -7.77
C ARG A 201 -0.51 8.90 -9.01
N ALA A 202 -0.43 10.19 -9.31
CA ALA A 202 -1.25 10.82 -10.35
C ALA A 202 -0.71 10.58 -11.77
N LEU A 203 0.61 10.54 -11.97
CA LEU A 203 1.17 10.37 -13.30
C LEU A 203 0.82 9.02 -13.97
N PRO A 204 0.89 7.86 -13.29
CA PRO A 204 0.43 6.59 -13.86
C PRO A 204 -1.06 6.61 -14.25
N ARG A 205 -1.90 7.29 -13.45
CA ARG A 205 -3.33 7.50 -13.77
C ARG A 205 -3.49 8.32 -15.05
N LEU A 206 -2.75 9.42 -15.20
CA LEU A 206 -2.77 10.20 -16.45
C LEU A 206 -2.23 9.45 -17.67
N GLY A 207 -1.29 8.51 -17.46
CA GLY A 207 -0.83 7.60 -18.51
C GLY A 207 -1.94 6.70 -19.04
N ALA A 208 -2.89 6.32 -18.19
CA ALA A 208 -4.06 5.52 -18.56
C ALA A 208 -5.21 6.38 -19.10
N ASP A 209 -5.48 7.52 -18.47
CA ASP A 209 -6.51 8.48 -18.87
C ASP A 209 -6.00 9.93 -18.68
N PRO A 210 -5.57 10.61 -19.75
CA PRO A 210 -5.11 11.99 -19.68
C PRO A 210 -6.17 12.98 -19.18
N ALA A 211 -7.45 12.62 -19.17
CA ALA A 211 -8.54 13.46 -18.68
C ALA A 211 -9.01 13.09 -17.26
N ASP A 212 -8.28 12.21 -16.54
CA ASP A 212 -8.60 11.86 -15.15
C ASP A 212 -8.55 13.11 -14.25
N GLN A 213 -9.74 13.61 -13.89
CA GLN A 213 -9.92 14.87 -13.17
C GLN A 213 -9.29 14.84 -11.77
N GLU A 214 -9.30 13.70 -11.08
CA GLU A 214 -8.67 13.57 -9.77
C GLU A 214 -7.14 13.59 -9.90
N ALA A 215 -6.59 12.90 -10.90
CA ALA A 215 -5.16 12.93 -11.16
C ALA A 215 -4.69 14.34 -11.54
N ARG A 216 -5.47 15.08 -12.34
CA ARG A 216 -5.22 16.50 -12.65
C ARG A 216 -5.26 17.36 -11.39
N ALA A 217 -6.26 17.16 -10.54
CA ALA A 217 -6.35 17.87 -9.27
C ALA A 217 -5.13 17.60 -8.36
N ASP A 218 -4.70 16.34 -8.26
CA ASP A 218 -3.52 15.96 -7.49
C ASP A 218 -2.23 16.61 -8.01
N LEU A 219 -2.04 16.66 -9.34
CA LEU A 219 -0.89 17.32 -9.94
C LEU A 219 -0.92 18.83 -9.76
N LEU A 220 -2.10 19.45 -9.89
CA LEU A 220 -2.25 20.90 -9.74
C LEU A 220 -2.05 21.33 -8.28
N GLN A 221 -2.57 20.55 -7.33
CA GLN A 221 -2.28 20.74 -5.91
C GLN A 221 -0.79 20.49 -5.61
N GLY A 222 -0.20 19.46 -6.20
CA GLY A 222 1.23 19.19 -6.14
C GLY A 222 2.07 20.36 -6.67
N ALA A 223 1.66 20.99 -7.77
CA ALA A 223 2.34 22.16 -8.34
C ALA A 223 2.31 23.37 -7.40
N TRP A 224 1.16 23.63 -6.78
CA TRP A 224 1.01 24.68 -5.77
C TRP A 224 1.98 24.47 -4.59
N LEU A 225 1.97 23.27 -4.02
CA LEU A 225 2.82 22.93 -2.88
C LEU A 225 4.31 22.94 -3.28
N ALA A 226 4.65 22.49 -4.48
CA ALA A 226 6.01 22.56 -5.04
C ALA A 226 6.50 24.00 -5.20
N GLY A 227 5.66 24.88 -5.75
CA GLY A 227 5.95 26.31 -5.87
C GLY A 227 6.15 26.96 -4.49
N THR A 228 5.35 26.55 -3.49
CA THR A 228 5.51 27.01 -2.10
C THR A 228 6.85 26.56 -1.51
N CYS A 229 7.29 25.34 -1.80
CA CYS A 229 8.63 24.87 -1.42
C CYS A 229 9.72 25.74 -2.08
N LEU A 230 9.61 25.99 -3.39
CA LEU A 230 10.53 26.84 -4.14
C LEU A 230 10.59 28.28 -3.59
N ALA A 231 9.48 28.82 -3.10
CA ALA A 231 9.40 30.16 -2.53
C ALA A 231 10.03 30.28 -1.13
N THR A 232 10.16 29.16 -0.41
CA THR A 232 10.53 29.14 1.02
C THR A 232 12.02 28.84 1.23
N VAL A 233 12.59 27.92 0.46
CA VAL A 233 13.96 27.44 0.67
C VAL A 233 14.85 27.64 -0.56
N GLY A 234 16.16 27.78 -0.34
CA GLY A 234 17.12 27.87 -1.42
C GLY A 234 17.24 26.58 -2.23
N MET A 235 17.29 26.68 -3.55
CA MET A 235 17.57 25.55 -4.45
C MET A 235 19.08 25.26 -4.52
N ALA A 236 19.45 24.05 -4.94
CA ALA A 236 20.83 23.56 -4.94
C ALA A 236 21.25 23.08 -6.35
N LEU A 237 21.94 21.94 -6.44
CA LEU A 237 22.55 21.44 -7.68
C LEU A 237 21.56 21.30 -8.82
N HIS A 238 20.35 20.77 -8.58
CA HIS A 238 19.41 20.47 -9.68
C HIS A 238 19.04 21.72 -10.47
N HIS A 239 18.54 22.75 -9.78
CA HIS A 239 18.10 23.98 -10.46
C HIS A 239 19.26 24.76 -11.07
N LYS A 240 20.41 24.79 -10.39
CA LYS A 240 21.60 25.45 -10.93
C LYS A 240 22.07 24.77 -12.21
N LEU A 241 22.11 23.44 -12.22
CA LEU A 241 22.51 22.67 -13.39
C LEU A 241 21.50 22.86 -14.53
N CYS A 242 20.21 22.73 -14.28
CA CYS A 242 19.17 22.94 -15.30
C CYS A 242 19.20 24.36 -15.89
N HIS A 243 19.45 25.39 -15.07
CA HIS A 243 19.61 26.76 -15.56
C HIS A 243 20.86 26.95 -16.42
N THR A 244 22.01 26.37 -16.02
CA THR A 244 23.23 26.39 -16.82
C THR A 244 23.00 25.70 -18.17
N LEU A 245 22.36 24.52 -18.15
CA LEU A 245 22.11 23.74 -19.35
C LEU A 245 21.13 24.45 -20.31
N GLY A 246 19.99 24.92 -19.80
CA GLY A 246 19.01 25.65 -20.60
C GLY A 246 19.57 26.97 -21.14
N GLY A 247 20.33 27.72 -20.33
CA GLY A 247 20.88 29.02 -20.76
C GLY A 247 22.06 28.94 -21.72
N SER A 248 22.92 27.92 -21.60
CA SER A 248 24.12 27.78 -22.44
C SER A 248 23.92 26.93 -23.69
N PHE A 249 22.91 26.05 -23.70
CA PHE A 249 22.70 25.10 -24.80
C PHE A 249 21.28 25.13 -25.37
N ASP A 250 20.44 26.09 -24.96
CA ASP A 250 19.07 26.28 -25.44
C ASP A 250 18.20 25.01 -25.28
N LEU A 251 18.44 24.26 -24.20
CA LEU A 251 17.68 23.05 -23.92
C LEU A 251 16.26 23.39 -23.43
N PRO A 252 15.24 22.59 -23.83
CA PRO A 252 13.87 22.78 -23.37
C PRO A 252 13.76 22.62 -21.86
N HIS A 253 13.10 23.58 -21.20
CA HIS A 253 13.21 23.79 -19.75
C HIS A 253 12.67 22.62 -18.91
N ALA A 254 11.42 22.20 -19.11
CA ALA A 254 10.78 21.17 -18.30
C ALA A 254 11.39 19.78 -18.54
N GLU A 255 11.74 19.50 -19.80
CA GLU A 255 12.41 18.30 -20.26
C GLU A 255 13.81 18.18 -19.63
N THR A 256 14.57 19.28 -19.55
CA THR A 256 15.88 19.29 -18.89
C THR A 256 15.76 18.94 -17.41
N HIS A 257 14.77 19.50 -16.71
CA HIS A 257 14.47 19.12 -15.33
C HIS A 257 14.11 17.64 -15.20
N THR A 258 13.34 17.11 -16.14
CA THR A 258 12.92 15.70 -16.17
C THR A 258 14.11 14.76 -16.27
N VAL A 259 15.01 15.02 -17.22
CA VAL A 259 16.19 14.18 -17.44
C VAL A 259 17.16 14.29 -16.28
N ILE A 260 17.43 15.49 -15.76
CA ILE A 260 18.51 15.72 -14.78
C ILE A 260 18.15 15.23 -13.38
N LEU A 261 16.88 15.29 -12.98
CA LEU A 261 16.45 15.06 -11.59
C LEU A 261 16.93 13.70 -11.02
N PRO A 262 16.70 12.55 -11.69
CA PRO A 262 17.17 11.26 -11.17
C PRO A 262 18.69 11.21 -10.93
N HIS A 263 19.48 11.84 -11.80
CA HIS A 263 20.94 11.80 -11.68
C HIS A 263 21.47 12.72 -10.57
N VAL A 264 20.82 13.86 -10.34
CA VAL A 264 21.14 14.73 -9.18
C VAL A 264 20.76 14.05 -7.88
N MET A 265 19.62 13.37 -7.82
CA MET A 265 19.23 12.56 -6.66
C MET A 265 20.29 11.49 -6.36
N ALA A 266 20.73 10.74 -7.37
CA ALA A 266 21.77 9.73 -7.22
C ALA A 266 23.12 10.34 -6.80
N TYR A 267 23.47 11.52 -7.33
CA TYR A 267 24.69 12.22 -6.94
C TYR A 267 24.66 12.62 -5.45
N ASN A 268 23.54 13.15 -4.97
CA ASN A 268 23.39 13.61 -3.58
C ASN A 268 23.11 12.46 -2.59
N ALA A 269 22.68 11.28 -3.04
CA ALA A 269 22.30 10.16 -2.18
C ALA A 269 23.34 9.77 -1.12
N PRO A 270 24.66 9.69 -1.41
CA PRO A 270 25.67 9.36 -0.40
C PRO A 270 25.79 10.39 0.74
N SER A 271 25.41 11.65 0.49
CA SER A 271 25.49 12.75 1.46
C SER A 271 24.13 13.12 2.07
N ALA A 272 23.03 12.55 1.57
CA ALA A 272 21.68 12.75 2.09
C ALA A 272 20.84 11.45 2.12
N PRO A 273 21.34 10.34 2.71
CA PRO A 273 20.68 9.04 2.66
C PRO A 273 19.30 9.02 3.32
N ASP A 274 19.13 9.71 4.45
CA ASP A 274 17.82 9.81 5.14
C ASP A 274 16.77 10.54 4.29
N VAL A 275 17.18 11.54 3.52
CA VAL A 275 16.29 12.26 2.61
C VAL A 275 15.88 11.33 1.48
N MET A 276 16.81 10.62 0.86
CA MET A 276 16.50 9.68 -0.21
C MET A 276 15.59 8.54 0.27
N ARG A 277 15.79 8.02 1.49
CA ARG A 277 14.89 7.01 2.08
C ARG A 277 13.46 7.56 2.22
N ARG A 278 13.29 8.80 2.70
CA ARG A 278 11.96 9.44 2.83
C ARG A 278 11.31 9.67 1.46
N ILE A 279 12.09 10.06 0.45
CA ILE A 279 11.61 10.21 -0.92
C ILE A 279 11.18 8.86 -1.49
N ALA A 280 11.98 7.80 -1.32
CA ALA A 280 11.67 6.45 -1.77
C ALA A 280 10.35 5.94 -1.15
N GLN A 281 10.14 6.19 0.15
CA GLN A 281 8.87 5.91 0.83
C GLN A 281 7.69 6.70 0.25
N ALA A 282 7.87 8.00 -0.04
CA ALA A 282 6.81 8.82 -0.63
C ALA A 282 6.46 8.40 -2.07
N LEU A 283 7.44 7.89 -2.82
CA LEU A 283 7.28 7.34 -4.16
C LEU A 283 6.73 5.91 -4.18
N ASP A 284 6.72 5.21 -3.04
CA ASP A 284 6.42 3.77 -2.91
C ASP A 284 7.35 2.87 -3.76
N VAL A 285 8.65 3.12 -3.67
CA VAL A 285 9.71 2.42 -4.42
C VAL A 285 10.90 2.10 -3.52
N PRO A 286 11.74 1.10 -3.86
CA PRO A 286 12.91 0.75 -3.05
C PRO A 286 14.04 1.79 -3.11
N ASP A 287 14.16 2.54 -4.21
CA ASP A 287 15.21 3.54 -4.40
C ASP A 287 14.66 4.80 -5.07
N ALA A 288 14.95 5.96 -4.47
CA ALA A 288 14.36 7.23 -4.88
C ALA A 288 14.79 7.66 -6.29
N ALA A 289 16.10 7.65 -6.56
CA ALA A 289 16.63 8.14 -7.83
C ALA A 289 16.16 7.29 -9.00
N SER A 290 16.28 5.96 -8.86
CA SER A 290 15.88 5.05 -9.90
C SER A 290 14.37 4.88 -10.04
N GLY A 291 13.61 5.06 -8.95
CA GLY A 291 12.15 5.12 -9.01
C GLY A 291 11.62 6.32 -9.79
N VAL A 292 12.22 7.52 -9.64
CA VAL A 292 11.86 8.69 -10.48
C VAL A 292 12.21 8.43 -11.94
N TYR A 293 13.39 7.87 -12.22
CA TYR A 293 13.77 7.50 -13.59
C TYR A 293 12.76 6.52 -14.22
N ASP A 294 12.39 5.45 -13.50
CA ASP A 294 11.47 4.43 -13.98
C ASP A 294 10.05 4.99 -14.21
N LEU A 295 9.59 5.90 -13.33
CA LEU A 295 8.32 6.58 -13.50
C LEU A 295 8.29 7.37 -14.81
N VAL A 296 9.33 8.17 -15.08
CA VAL A 296 9.46 8.94 -16.34
C VAL A 296 9.50 8.01 -17.55
N ALA A 297 10.34 6.98 -17.50
CA ALA A 297 10.52 6.02 -18.59
C ALA A 297 9.22 5.26 -18.91
N SER A 298 8.48 4.83 -17.88
CA SER A 298 7.23 4.06 -18.03
C SER A 298 6.13 4.85 -18.74
N LEU A 299 6.19 6.18 -18.71
CA LEU A 299 5.22 7.08 -19.30
C LEU A 299 5.69 7.68 -20.64
N GLY A 300 6.86 7.26 -21.14
CA GLY A 300 7.44 7.77 -22.37
C GLY A 300 7.98 9.20 -22.29
N GLY A 301 8.32 9.67 -21.08
CA GLY A 301 9.03 10.95 -20.89
C GLY A 301 10.50 10.86 -21.32
N PRO A 302 11.19 12.01 -21.51
CA PRO A 302 12.58 12.02 -21.92
C PRO A 302 13.48 11.49 -20.80
N THR A 303 14.44 10.64 -21.16
CA THR A 303 15.38 10.04 -20.18
C THR A 303 16.83 10.38 -20.46
N SER A 304 17.13 11.07 -21.57
CA SER A 304 18.50 11.42 -21.94
C SER A 304 18.66 12.85 -22.45
N LEU A 305 19.79 13.51 -22.15
CA LEU A 305 20.10 14.83 -22.70
C LEU A 305 20.35 14.76 -24.21
N ARG A 306 20.70 13.58 -24.72
CA ARG A 306 20.83 13.32 -26.16
C ARG A 306 19.49 13.49 -26.89
N GLU A 307 18.38 13.03 -26.31
CA GLU A 307 17.03 13.27 -26.86
C GLU A 307 16.70 14.77 -26.94
N LEU A 308 17.28 15.56 -26.04
CA LEU A 308 17.13 17.02 -26.01
C LEU A 308 18.13 17.75 -26.91
N SER A 309 18.84 17.03 -27.79
CA SER A 309 19.84 17.56 -28.72
C SER A 309 21.08 18.18 -28.06
N MET A 310 21.40 17.80 -26.81
CA MET A 310 22.64 18.28 -26.17
C MET A 310 23.89 17.65 -26.84
N PRO A 311 24.88 18.46 -27.28
CA PRO A 311 26.13 17.94 -27.83
C PRO A 311 26.97 17.24 -26.76
N GLU A 312 27.45 16.01 -27.05
CA GLU A 312 28.33 15.26 -26.15
C GLU A 312 29.66 15.99 -25.87
N SER A 313 30.17 16.73 -26.85
CA SER A 313 31.39 17.53 -26.71
C SER A 313 31.26 18.69 -25.72
N SER A 314 30.04 19.05 -25.33
CA SER A 314 29.77 20.16 -24.41
C SER A 314 29.71 19.74 -22.93
N LEU A 315 29.75 18.44 -22.61
CA LEU A 315 29.60 17.95 -21.23
C LEU A 315 30.70 18.47 -20.29
N VAL A 316 31.95 18.53 -20.76
CA VAL A 316 33.09 19.05 -19.98
C VAL A 316 32.87 20.53 -19.64
N GLY A 317 32.53 21.36 -20.64
CA GLY A 317 32.27 22.78 -20.43
C GLY A 317 31.05 23.03 -19.54
N ALA A 318 30.00 22.21 -19.66
CA ALA A 318 28.83 22.28 -18.78
C ALA A 318 29.19 21.97 -17.32
N ALA A 319 30.02 20.96 -17.07
CA ALA A 319 30.50 20.61 -15.73
C ALA A 319 31.35 21.74 -15.13
N GLU A 320 32.25 22.34 -15.91
CA GLU A 320 33.07 23.50 -15.48
C GLU A 320 32.20 24.70 -15.12
N LEU A 321 31.20 25.02 -15.95
CA LEU A 321 30.25 26.11 -15.67
C LEU A 321 29.41 25.86 -14.41
N ALA A 322 28.99 24.61 -14.18
CA ALA A 322 28.17 24.23 -13.04
C ALA A 322 28.91 24.38 -11.69
N VAL A 323 30.23 24.25 -11.67
CA VAL A 323 31.07 24.39 -10.46
C VAL A 323 31.79 25.75 -10.35
N ALA A 324 31.69 26.60 -11.37
CA ALA A 324 32.42 27.87 -11.44
C ALA A 324 32.08 28.84 -10.29
N THR A 325 30.85 28.79 -9.78
CA THR A 325 30.41 29.58 -8.61
C THR A 325 29.97 28.62 -7.50
N PRO A 326 30.59 28.66 -6.31
CA PRO A 326 30.16 27.83 -5.19
C PRO A 326 28.74 28.18 -4.73
N TYR A 327 27.95 27.15 -4.42
CA TYR A 327 26.64 27.28 -3.76
C TYR A 327 26.40 26.07 -2.84
N PRO A 328 25.50 26.20 -1.84
CA PRO A 328 25.20 25.11 -0.93
C PRO A 328 24.61 23.89 -1.65
N ASN A 329 25.13 22.71 -1.34
CA ASN A 329 24.61 21.42 -1.78
C ASN A 329 25.07 20.33 -0.77
N PRO A 330 24.29 19.26 -0.51
CA PRO A 330 24.67 18.24 0.49
C PRO A 330 25.99 17.54 0.19
N ARG A 331 26.26 17.27 -1.08
CA ARG A 331 27.52 16.71 -1.57
C ARG A 331 28.39 17.81 -2.15
N GLU A 332 29.70 17.76 -1.89
CA GLU A 332 30.67 18.64 -2.51
C GLU A 332 30.61 18.56 -4.04
N LEU A 333 30.59 19.72 -4.70
CA LEU A 333 30.50 19.83 -6.17
C LEU A 333 31.90 19.79 -6.79
N THR A 334 32.21 18.71 -7.50
CA THR A 334 33.50 18.56 -8.20
C THR A 334 33.28 18.46 -9.71
N THR A 335 34.18 19.02 -10.52
CA THR A 335 34.08 18.94 -11.99
C THR A 335 33.96 17.49 -12.46
N GLU A 336 34.76 16.58 -11.89
CA GLU A 336 34.71 15.15 -12.20
C GLU A 336 33.36 14.54 -11.85
N GLY A 337 32.82 14.85 -10.67
CA GLY A 337 31.53 14.34 -10.21
C GLY A 337 30.37 14.83 -11.07
N ILE A 338 30.35 16.12 -11.41
CA ILE A 338 29.31 16.70 -12.28
C ILE A 338 29.45 16.18 -13.71
N HIS A 339 30.67 16.00 -14.22
CA HIS A 339 30.89 15.39 -15.53
C HIS A 339 30.36 13.95 -15.56
N GLY A 340 30.62 13.15 -14.51
CA GLY A 340 30.07 11.78 -14.39
C GLY A 340 28.54 11.76 -14.42
N LEU A 341 27.91 12.63 -13.61
CA LEU A 341 26.45 12.83 -13.60
C LEU A 341 25.92 13.19 -14.99
N LEU A 342 26.53 14.16 -15.67
CA LEU A 342 26.12 14.62 -16.99
C LEU A 342 26.33 13.55 -18.07
N ALA A 343 27.38 12.73 -17.97
CA ALA A 343 27.59 11.60 -18.87
C ALA A 343 26.50 10.53 -18.70
N ASP A 344 26.11 10.21 -17.46
CA ASP A 344 24.98 9.32 -17.18
C ASP A 344 23.67 9.86 -17.75
N ALA A 345 23.41 11.15 -17.51
CA ALA A 345 22.23 11.85 -18.03
C ALA A 345 22.23 11.96 -19.56
N TRP A 346 23.40 12.10 -20.20
CA TRP A 346 23.48 12.16 -21.65
C TRP A 346 23.17 10.83 -22.31
N HIS A 347 23.61 9.72 -21.72
CA HIS A 347 23.29 8.37 -22.19
C HIS A 347 21.91 7.87 -21.74
N GLY A 348 21.26 8.56 -20.81
CA GLY A 348 20.03 8.10 -20.16
C GLY A 348 20.24 6.81 -19.38
N ARG A 349 21.39 6.65 -18.71
CA ARG A 349 21.65 5.46 -17.88
C ARG A 349 20.80 5.53 -16.61
N ARG A 350 19.89 4.56 -16.42
CA ARG A 350 19.13 4.40 -15.18
C ARG A 350 20.07 4.52 -13.96
N PRO A 351 19.88 5.50 -13.06
CA PRO A 351 20.73 5.62 -11.88
C PRO A 351 20.71 4.34 -11.05
N GLN A 352 21.88 3.93 -10.55
CA GLN A 352 21.95 2.88 -9.56
C GLN A 352 22.00 3.55 -8.19
N GLY A 353 20.99 3.28 -7.36
CA GLY A 353 21.01 3.69 -5.95
C GLY A 353 22.23 3.10 -5.23
N PRO A 354 22.61 3.64 -4.06
CA PRO A 354 23.62 3.01 -3.23
C PRO A 354 23.20 1.55 -2.94
N THR A 355 24.09 0.59 -3.16
CA THR A 355 23.86 -0.80 -2.77
C THR A 355 23.78 -0.86 -1.23
N THR A 356 22.58 -0.80 -0.69
CA THR A 356 22.28 -1.08 0.73
C THR A 356 21.99 -2.57 0.90
N ALA A 357 22.11 -3.07 2.13
CA ALA A 357 21.68 -4.43 2.46
C ALA A 357 20.22 -4.67 2.02
N ASP A 358 19.34 -3.68 2.20
CA ASP A 358 17.93 -3.73 1.77
C ASP A 358 17.80 -3.93 0.25
N THR A 359 18.56 -3.19 -0.55
CA THR A 359 18.52 -3.35 -2.02
C THR A 359 19.06 -4.70 -2.47
N VAL A 360 20.10 -5.23 -1.81
CA VAL A 360 20.63 -6.57 -2.10
C VAL A 360 19.60 -7.64 -1.75
N LEU A 361 18.93 -7.50 -0.61
CA LEU A 361 17.90 -8.43 -0.16
C LEU A 361 16.66 -8.41 -1.06
N ALA A 362 16.24 -7.23 -1.51
CA ALA A 362 15.16 -7.08 -2.48
C ALA A 362 15.50 -7.76 -3.81
N GLN A 363 16.72 -7.55 -4.32
CA GLN A 363 17.19 -8.21 -5.55
C GLN A 363 17.25 -9.74 -5.40
N LEU A 364 17.76 -10.24 -4.27
CA LEU A 364 17.77 -11.67 -3.97
C LEU A 364 16.35 -12.26 -3.97
N THR A 365 15.40 -11.55 -3.35
CA THR A 365 14.00 -11.97 -3.30
C THR A 365 13.40 -12.09 -4.70
N GLU A 366 13.59 -11.09 -5.56
CA GLU A 366 13.12 -11.14 -6.94
C GLU A 366 13.80 -12.25 -7.76
N GLN A 367 15.10 -12.47 -7.55
CA GLN A 367 15.82 -13.55 -8.22
C GLN A 367 15.25 -14.93 -7.85
N VAL A 368 14.95 -15.16 -6.57
CA VAL A 368 14.36 -16.43 -6.11
C VAL A 368 12.93 -16.58 -6.64
N VAL A 369 12.11 -15.52 -6.57
CA VAL A 369 10.75 -15.53 -7.13
C VAL A 369 10.76 -15.86 -8.63
N ALA A 370 11.63 -15.22 -9.40
CA ALA A 370 11.77 -15.46 -10.84
C ALA A 370 12.16 -16.91 -11.17
N SER A 371 12.87 -17.60 -10.27
CA SER A 371 13.26 -19.00 -10.47
C SER A 371 12.07 -19.97 -10.58
N PHE A 372 10.89 -19.59 -10.06
CA PHE A 372 9.65 -20.39 -10.15
C PHE A 372 8.81 -20.09 -11.40
N ALA A 373 9.21 -19.17 -12.28
CA ALA A 373 8.40 -18.71 -13.40
C ALA A 373 7.95 -19.84 -14.37
N GLN A 374 8.78 -20.89 -14.50
CA GLN A 374 8.54 -22.02 -15.39
C GLN A 374 7.72 -23.17 -14.77
N ALA A 375 7.22 -23.02 -13.54
CA ALA A 375 6.38 -24.04 -12.92
C ALA A 375 5.10 -24.28 -13.76
N PRO A 376 4.78 -25.54 -14.13
CA PRO A 376 3.65 -25.85 -15.01
C PRO A 376 2.29 -25.66 -14.34
N ASP A 377 2.22 -25.86 -13.02
CA ASP A 377 1.03 -25.60 -12.22
C ASP A 377 1.03 -24.14 -11.75
N ALA A 378 0.08 -23.37 -12.28
CA ALA A 378 -0.08 -21.96 -11.96
C ALA A 378 -0.37 -21.73 -10.46
N ARG A 379 -1.16 -22.60 -9.83
CA ARG A 379 -1.48 -22.46 -8.40
C ARG A 379 -0.26 -22.75 -7.55
N LEU A 380 0.53 -23.77 -7.90
CA LEU A 380 1.78 -24.07 -7.21
C LEU A 380 2.77 -22.90 -7.31
N ARG A 381 2.89 -22.29 -8.50
CA ARG A 381 3.71 -21.10 -8.70
C ARG A 381 3.28 -19.95 -7.79
N ASP A 382 1.98 -19.66 -7.74
CA ASP A 382 1.46 -18.56 -6.91
C ASP A 382 1.69 -18.82 -5.42
N LEU A 383 1.52 -20.08 -4.97
CA LEU A 383 1.78 -20.47 -3.59
C LEU A 383 3.25 -20.31 -3.21
N LEU A 384 4.18 -20.79 -4.04
CA LEU A 384 5.62 -20.74 -3.77
C LEU A 384 6.16 -19.31 -3.83
N THR A 385 5.78 -18.54 -4.86
CA THR A 385 6.21 -17.14 -5.00
C THR A 385 5.69 -16.27 -3.86
N GLY A 386 4.43 -16.47 -3.45
CA GLY A 386 3.87 -15.82 -2.27
C GLY A 386 4.59 -16.20 -0.98
N LEU A 387 4.85 -17.50 -0.75
CA LEU A 387 5.55 -17.99 0.44
C LEU A 387 6.97 -17.40 0.55
N VAL A 388 7.74 -17.42 -0.53
CA VAL A 388 9.12 -16.88 -0.56
C VAL A 388 9.13 -15.41 -0.17
N ARG A 389 8.22 -14.61 -0.74
CA ARG A 389 8.12 -13.18 -0.42
C ARG A 389 7.86 -12.94 1.06
N HIS A 390 6.93 -13.68 1.67
CA HIS A 390 6.63 -13.53 3.10
C HIS A 390 7.78 -14.00 4.00
N LEU A 391 8.45 -15.10 3.65
CA LEU A 391 9.61 -15.58 4.41
C LEU A 391 10.79 -14.61 4.34
N HIS A 392 11.11 -14.09 3.16
CA HIS A 392 12.17 -13.08 3.01
C HIS A 392 11.83 -11.78 3.73
N ALA A 393 10.57 -11.33 3.67
CA ALA A 393 10.11 -10.16 4.42
C ALA A 393 10.25 -10.36 5.93
N TYR A 394 9.83 -11.51 6.46
CA TYR A 394 9.99 -11.82 7.89
C TYR A 394 11.45 -11.80 8.34
N VAL A 395 12.34 -12.42 7.55
CA VAL A 395 13.79 -12.42 7.83
C VAL A 395 14.36 -11.00 7.84
N ALA A 396 13.94 -10.16 6.88
CA ALA A 396 14.36 -8.76 6.79
C ALA A 396 13.85 -7.92 7.97
N GLU A 397 12.55 -8.02 8.26
CA GLU A 397 11.87 -7.22 9.27
C GLU A 397 12.38 -7.49 10.69
N GLN A 398 12.75 -8.74 10.98
CA GLN A 398 13.24 -9.15 12.28
C GLN A 398 14.77 -9.13 12.39
N ASP A 399 15.49 -8.77 11.31
CA ASP A 399 16.96 -8.82 11.24
C ASP A 399 17.52 -10.16 11.74
N VAL A 400 16.94 -11.26 11.25
CA VAL A 400 17.21 -12.62 11.76
C VAL A 400 18.69 -12.96 11.63
N THR A 401 19.30 -13.34 12.74
CA THR A 401 20.71 -13.73 12.78
C THR A 401 20.93 -15.17 12.31
N GLU A 402 22.17 -15.49 11.92
CA GLU A 402 22.55 -16.86 11.52
C GLU A 402 22.29 -17.88 12.64
N ALA A 403 22.55 -17.51 13.91
CA ALA A 403 22.31 -18.39 15.05
C ALA A 403 20.81 -18.67 15.28
N GLU A 404 19.94 -17.67 15.08
CA GLU A 404 18.50 -17.84 15.18
C GLU A 404 17.96 -18.69 14.02
N TRP A 405 18.51 -18.49 12.81
CA TRP A 405 18.17 -19.30 11.65
C TRP A 405 18.58 -20.77 11.83
N ASP A 406 19.79 -21.04 12.30
CA ASP A 406 20.26 -22.39 12.61
C ASP A 406 19.37 -23.08 13.65
N TYR A 407 18.96 -22.35 14.69
CA TYR A 407 18.02 -22.85 15.69
C TYR A 407 16.65 -23.17 15.08
N ALA A 408 16.12 -22.31 14.21
CA ALA A 408 14.85 -22.55 13.52
C ALA A 408 14.90 -23.80 12.63
N ILE A 409 16.01 -24.01 11.90
CA ILE A 409 16.22 -25.20 11.08
C ILE A 409 16.31 -26.46 11.95
N ASP A 410 17.04 -26.43 13.07
CA ASP A 410 17.09 -27.54 14.03
C ASP A 410 15.70 -27.86 14.60
N TYR A 411 14.93 -26.83 14.99
CA TYR A 411 13.57 -26.98 15.51
C TYR A 411 12.65 -27.68 14.50
N LEU A 412 12.65 -27.24 13.24
CA LEU A 412 11.87 -27.87 12.17
C LEU A 412 12.34 -29.30 11.88
N THR A 413 13.64 -29.54 11.94
CA THR A 413 14.24 -30.87 11.75
C THR A 413 13.78 -31.84 12.83
N ARG A 414 13.85 -31.46 14.11
CA ARG A 414 13.38 -32.27 15.24
C ARG A 414 11.87 -32.52 15.18
N THR A 415 11.09 -31.52 14.74
CA THR A 415 9.65 -31.64 14.51
C THR A 415 9.35 -32.73 13.47
N GLY A 416 10.09 -32.73 12.36
CA GLY A 416 9.97 -33.77 11.33
C GLY A 416 10.38 -35.16 11.82
N GLN A 417 11.50 -35.28 12.52
CA GLN A 417 12.01 -36.56 13.03
C GLN A 417 11.09 -37.22 14.06
N LEU A 418 10.31 -36.42 14.80
CA LEU A 418 9.36 -36.93 15.78
C LEU A 418 8.02 -37.37 15.15
N SER A 419 7.79 -37.02 13.89
CA SER A 419 6.59 -37.42 13.16
C SER A 419 6.67 -38.87 12.69
N SER A 420 5.58 -39.63 12.87
CA SER A 420 5.39 -41.05 12.55
C SER A 420 3.95 -41.29 12.05
N PRO A 421 3.59 -42.50 11.56
CA PRO A 421 2.21 -42.81 11.16
C PRO A 421 1.15 -42.59 12.26
N THR A 422 1.56 -42.62 13.54
CA THR A 422 0.66 -42.45 14.70
C THR A 422 0.90 -41.15 15.48
N ARG A 423 1.88 -40.32 15.08
CA ARG A 423 2.18 -39.01 15.68
C ARG A 423 2.56 -38.02 14.60
N GLN A 424 1.78 -36.95 14.39
CA GLN A 424 2.10 -35.94 13.37
C GLN A 424 2.47 -34.61 14.02
N GLU A 425 3.74 -34.46 14.40
CA GLU A 425 4.22 -33.26 15.12
C GLU A 425 4.17 -32.00 14.23
N PHE A 426 4.30 -32.13 12.90
CA PHE A 426 4.09 -30.99 11.98
C PHE A 426 2.64 -30.53 11.91
N VAL A 427 1.68 -31.46 12.00
CA VAL A 427 0.26 -31.11 12.10
C VAL A 427 0.01 -30.40 13.43
N LEU A 428 0.61 -30.90 14.51
CA LEU A 428 0.54 -30.23 15.82
C LEU A 428 1.12 -28.81 15.78
N LEU A 429 2.26 -28.61 15.11
CA LEU A 429 2.86 -27.29 14.91
C LEU A 429 1.91 -26.35 14.15
N SER A 430 1.29 -26.84 13.06
CA SER A 430 0.29 -26.10 12.29
C SER A 430 -0.92 -25.70 13.15
N ASP A 431 -1.41 -26.62 13.99
CA ASP A 431 -2.55 -26.41 14.88
C ASP A 431 -2.25 -25.33 15.93
N VAL A 432 -1.10 -25.40 16.61
CA VAL A 432 -0.77 -24.45 17.68
C VAL A 432 -0.34 -23.07 17.17
N LEU A 433 0.06 -22.96 15.89
CA LEU A 433 0.29 -21.69 15.20
C LEU A 433 -1.00 -21.13 14.58
N GLY A 434 -2.12 -21.87 14.65
CA GLY A 434 -3.42 -21.45 14.11
C GLY A 434 -3.54 -21.55 12.58
N ILE A 435 -2.56 -22.14 11.90
CA ILE A 435 -2.58 -22.30 10.44
C ILE A 435 -3.71 -23.25 10.02
N SER A 436 -3.88 -24.36 10.73
CA SER A 436 -4.98 -25.30 10.47
C SER A 436 -6.35 -24.63 10.64
N SER A 437 -6.52 -23.82 11.68
CA SER A 437 -7.74 -23.05 11.92
C SER A 437 -7.98 -21.99 10.84
N ALA A 438 -6.93 -21.32 10.34
CA ALA A 438 -7.06 -20.36 9.25
C ALA A 438 -7.51 -21.04 7.93
N VAL A 439 -6.92 -22.20 7.60
CA VAL A 439 -7.34 -23.02 6.45
C VAL A 439 -8.79 -23.47 6.60
N ASP A 440 -9.18 -23.86 7.81
CA ASP A 440 -10.52 -24.30 8.13
C ASP A 440 -11.54 -23.15 8.05
N VAL A 441 -11.21 -21.94 8.50
CA VAL A 441 -12.04 -20.73 8.32
C VAL A 441 -12.27 -20.43 6.83
N LEU A 442 -11.22 -20.48 6.01
CA LEU A 442 -11.34 -20.28 4.56
C LEU A 442 -12.10 -21.41 3.86
N THR A 443 -12.09 -22.61 4.42
CA THR A 443 -12.88 -23.73 3.92
C THR A 443 -14.36 -23.51 4.24
N ASN A 444 -14.68 -23.11 5.48
CA ASN A 444 -16.04 -22.83 5.95
C ASN A 444 -16.68 -21.63 5.26
N SER A 445 -15.91 -20.57 4.94
CA SER A 445 -16.45 -19.39 4.27
C SER A 445 -17.04 -19.68 2.88
N ARG A 446 -16.68 -20.83 2.29
CA ARG A 446 -17.21 -21.30 1.01
C ARG A 446 -18.55 -22.03 1.15
N THR A 447 -18.97 -22.37 2.37
CA THR A 447 -20.23 -23.06 2.69
C THR A 447 -20.83 -22.47 3.98
N PRO A 448 -21.30 -21.21 3.97
CA PRO A 448 -21.73 -20.51 5.18
C PRO A 448 -22.96 -21.15 5.86
N ASP A 449 -23.78 -21.88 5.10
CA ASP A 449 -25.02 -22.49 5.58
C ASP A 449 -24.83 -23.91 6.19
N THR A 450 -23.58 -24.37 6.33
CA THR A 450 -23.25 -25.68 6.92
C THR A 450 -22.76 -25.57 8.35
N THR A 451 -22.84 -26.67 9.11
CA THR A 451 -22.16 -26.75 10.42
C THR A 451 -20.66 -26.49 10.22
N PRO A 452 -20.03 -25.63 11.04
CA PRO A 452 -18.61 -25.34 10.90
C PRO A 452 -17.76 -26.62 11.00
N SER A 453 -16.81 -26.79 10.09
CA SER A 453 -15.78 -27.81 10.22
C SER A 453 -14.79 -27.47 11.34
N ALA A 454 -13.99 -28.46 11.74
CA ALA A 454 -12.90 -28.31 12.69
C ALA A 454 -11.72 -29.20 12.29
N VAL A 455 -10.58 -28.97 12.95
CA VAL A 455 -9.39 -29.81 12.79
C VAL A 455 -9.69 -31.26 13.20
N LEU A 456 -9.15 -32.22 12.44
CA LEU A 456 -9.35 -33.66 12.70
C LEU A 456 -8.80 -34.10 14.07
N GLY A 457 -7.79 -33.40 14.58
CA GLY A 457 -7.11 -33.75 15.81
C GLY A 457 -6.16 -34.95 15.65
N PRO A 458 -5.16 -35.08 16.54
CA PRO A 458 -4.07 -36.05 16.39
C PRO A 458 -4.44 -37.50 16.73
N PHE A 459 -5.62 -37.76 17.30
CA PHE A 459 -5.99 -39.06 17.89
C PHE A 459 -7.08 -39.82 17.12
N TYR A 460 -7.45 -39.34 15.93
CA TYR A 460 -8.31 -40.10 15.02
C TYR A 460 -7.59 -41.35 14.50
N VAL A 461 -8.30 -42.49 14.47
CA VAL A 461 -7.79 -43.75 13.87
C VAL A 461 -8.79 -44.20 12.83
N GLU A 462 -8.27 -44.56 11.65
CA GLU A 462 -9.10 -45.00 10.53
C GLU A 462 -9.79 -46.34 10.81
N GLY A 463 -11.07 -46.41 10.46
CA GLY A 463 -11.88 -47.63 10.60
C GLY A 463 -12.27 -47.97 12.03
N PRO A 464 -12.91 -47.05 12.79
CA PRO A 464 -13.43 -47.38 14.12
C PRO A 464 -14.49 -48.50 14.04
N PRO A 465 -14.72 -49.23 15.15
CA PRO A 465 -15.65 -50.37 15.16
C PRO A 465 -17.08 -49.94 14.80
N GLU A 466 -17.79 -50.74 14.01
CA GLU A 466 -19.20 -50.46 13.71
C GLU A 466 -20.07 -50.68 14.96
N ALA A 467 -20.99 -49.74 15.22
CA ALA A 467 -21.96 -49.83 16.31
C ALA A 467 -23.38 -49.55 15.79
N ALA A 468 -24.35 -50.25 16.39
CA ALA A 468 -25.77 -50.03 16.11
C ALA A 468 -26.29 -48.78 16.81
N HIS A 469 -27.41 -48.27 16.32
CA HIS A 469 -28.13 -47.16 16.94
C HIS A 469 -28.50 -47.50 18.39
N GLY A 470 -28.22 -46.59 19.34
CA GLY A 470 -28.44 -46.77 20.78
C GLY A 470 -27.35 -47.57 21.51
N SER A 471 -26.31 -48.05 20.82
CA SER A 471 -25.18 -48.73 21.44
C SER A 471 -24.44 -47.86 22.46
N ASN A 472 -23.79 -48.49 23.44
CA ASN A 472 -22.86 -47.82 24.34
C ASN A 472 -21.42 -47.95 23.84
N ILE A 473 -20.78 -46.84 23.51
CA ILE A 473 -19.41 -46.80 22.98
C ILE A 473 -18.37 -46.64 24.10
N SER A 474 -18.78 -46.39 25.35
CA SER A 474 -17.84 -46.21 26.47
C SER A 474 -17.25 -47.49 27.04
N ALA A 475 -17.78 -48.66 26.64
CA ALA A 475 -17.37 -49.96 27.18
C ALA A 475 -17.33 -50.01 28.72
N GLU A 476 -18.27 -49.31 29.37
CA GLU A 476 -18.40 -49.22 30.84
C GLU A 476 -17.24 -48.52 31.55
N LEU A 477 -16.48 -47.68 30.84
CA LEU A 477 -15.52 -46.77 31.47
C LEU A 477 -16.21 -45.85 32.51
N PRO A 478 -15.52 -45.52 33.62
CA PRO A 478 -15.98 -44.51 34.56
C PRO A 478 -16.23 -43.16 33.88
N GLY A 479 -17.29 -42.47 34.31
CA GLY A 479 -17.66 -41.16 33.80
C GLY A 479 -19.14 -40.85 33.98
N THR A 480 -19.48 -39.56 33.85
CA THR A 480 -20.89 -39.13 33.81
C THR A 480 -21.52 -39.64 32.50
N PRO A 481 -22.58 -40.47 32.52
CA PRO A 481 -23.17 -40.99 31.30
C PRO A 481 -23.69 -39.88 30.38
N LEU A 482 -23.45 -40.03 29.08
CA LEU A 482 -23.85 -39.08 28.04
C LEU A 482 -24.72 -39.79 27.00
N TRP A 483 -25.97 -39.37 26.86
CA TRP A 483 -26.81 -39.75 25.73
C TRP A 483 -26.64 -38.73 24.61
N VAL A 484 -26.12 -39.21 23.48
CA VAL A 484 -25.97 -38.39 22.27
C VAL A 484 -27.15 -38.66 21.35
N ASP A 485 -27.79 -37.59 20.91
CA ASP A 485 -28.96 -37.62 20.03
C ASP A 485 -28.80 -36.53 18.96
N VAL A 486 -28.30 -36.94 17.80
CA VAL A 486 -27.95 -36.01 16.73
C VAL A 486 -28.68 -36.33 15.44
N SER A 487 -28.93 -35.31 14.64
CA SER A 487 -29.52 -35.45 13.30
C SER A 487 -28.60 -34.87 12.24
N ILE A 488 -28.55 -35.49 11.06
CA ILE A 488 -27.74 -35.05 9.94
C ILE A 488 -28.69 -34.69 8.79
N THR A 489 -28.61 -33.44 8.34
CA THR A 489 -29.38 -32.93 7.20
C THR A 489 -28.48 -32.32 6.14
N ASP A 490 -29.02 -32.11 4.95
CA ASP A 490 -28.41 -31.21 3.97
C ASP A 490 -28.67 -29.74 4.32
N THR A 491 -28.25 -28.82 3.44
CA THR A 491 -28.47 -27.38 3.60
C THR A 491 -29.93 -26.96 3.40
N ALA A 492 -30.77 -27.77 2.75
CA ALA A 492 -32.20 -27.55 2.62
C ALA A 492 -33.00 -28.05 3.83
N GLY A 493 -32.36 -28.81 4.72
CA GLY A 493 -32.98 -29.41 5.91
C GLY A 493 -33.52 -30.83 5.66
N GLU A 494 -33.22 -31.42 4.50
CA GLU A 494 -33.62 -32.80 4.20
C GLU A 494 -32.76 -33.79 5.00
N PRO A 495 -33.37 -34.77 5.69
CA PRO A 495 -32.63 -35.73 6.50
C PRO A 495 -31.80 -36.68 5.63
N LEU A 496 -30.54 -36.90 6.02
CA LEU A 496 -29.62 -37.75 5.28
C LEU A 496 -29.56 -39.15 5.86
N LYS A 497 -30.31 -40.07 5.25
CA LYS A 497 -30.33 -41.49 5.58
C LYS A 497 -29.00 -42.17 5.24
N ASN A 498 -28.59 -43.13 6.07
CA ASN A 498 -27.38 -43.95 5.91
C ASN A 498 -26.06 -43.14 5.82
N ALA A 499 -26.04 -41.90 6.31
CA ALA A 499 -24.81 -41.14 6.48
C ALA A 499 -23.91 -41.88 7.48
N VAL A 500 -22.62 -42.01 7.14
CA VAL A 500 -21.60 -42.64 7.98
C VAL A 500 -21.07 -41.59 8.94
N VAL A 501 -21.14 -41.88 10.24
CA VAL A 501 -20.69 -40.98 11.30
C VAL A 501 -19.65 -41.71 12.14
N ASP A 502 -18.41 -41.27 12.05
CA ASP A 502 -17.35 -41.69 12.97
C ASP A 502 -17.32 -40.72 14.15
N VAL A 503 -17.33 -41.27 15.36
CA VAL A 503 -17.26 -40.51 16.62
C VAL A 503 -16.04 -40.95 17.41
N TRP A 504 -15.39 -40.00 18.08
CA TRP A 504 -14.30 -40.27 19.02
C TRP A 504 -14.19 -39.14 20.06
N GLN A 505 -13.70 -39.45 21.26
CA GLN A 505 -13.49 -38.47 22.33
C GLN A 505 -12.47 -38.96 23.36
N ALA A 506 -12.04 -38.06 24.26
CA ALA A 506 -11.31 -38.42 25.46
C ALA A 506 -12.24 -38.98 26.56
N ASN A 507 -11.67 -39.75 27.49
CA ASN A 507 -12.34 -40.20 28.71
C ASN A 507 -12.39 -39.10 29.78
N GLU A 508 -12.92 -39.43 30.98
CA GLU A 508 -13.02 -38.51 32.11
C GLU A 508 -11.64 -38.01 32.63
N ASP A 509 -10.60 -38.82 32.46
CA ASP A 509 -9.22 -38.50 32.84
C ASP A 509 -8.45 -37.73 31.76
N GLY A 510 -9.08 -37.44 30.61
CA GLY A 510 -8.44 -36.70 29.51
C GLY A 510 -7.51 -37.54 28.63
N PHE A 511 -7.79 -38.84 28.47
CA PHE A 511 -7.04 -39.75 27.59
C PHE A 511 -7.93 -40.32 26.48
N TYR A 512 -7.37 -40.41 25.27
CA TYR A 512 -7.93 -41.24 24.20
C TYR A 512 -7.48 -42.69 24.39
N ASP A 513 -8.28 -43.63 23.90
CA ASP A 513 -7.99 -45.08 23.97
C ASP A 513 -6.61 -45.46 23.39
N VAL A 514 -6.15 -44.79 22.32
CA VAL A 514 -4.80 -44.99 21.75
C VAL A 514 -3.65 -44.64 22.69
N GLN A 515 -3.94 -43.90 23.76
CA GLN A 515 -2.98 -43.52 24.81
C GLN A 515 -3.03 -44.46 26.01
N LEU A 516 -3.94 -45.45 26.02
CA LEU A 516 -4.16 -46.40 27.10
C LEU A 516 -3.70 -47.80 26.67
N PRO A 517 -2.41 -48.17 26.85
CA PRO A 517 -1.84 -49.41 26.33
C PRO A 517 -2.44 -50.68 26.94
N ASP A 518 -3.01 -50.59 28.14
CA ASP A 518 -3.61 -51.71 28.88
C ASP A 518 -5.13 -51.87 28.62
N GLN A 519 -5.72 -50.99 27.80
CA GLN A 519 -7.14 -51.03 27.47
C GLN A 519 -7.43 -52.11 26.42
N GLU A 520 -8.32 -53.07 26.73
CA GLU A 520 -8.75 -54.07 25.76
C GLU A 520 -9.73 -53.46 24.75
N GLY A 521 -9.30 -53.35 23.49
CA GLY A 521 -10.12 -52.95 22.37
C GLY A 521 -10.40 -51.43 22.27
N PRO A 522 -10.93 -50.98 21.12
CA PRO A 522 -11.30 -49.59 20.91
C PRO A 522 -12.45 -49.17 21.83
N VAL A 523 -12.29 -48.05 22.55
CA VAL A 523 -13.31 -47.48 23.45
C VAL A 523 -13.49 -46.01 23.17
N LEU A 524 -14.70 -45.48 23.43
CA LEU A 524 -15.09 -44.09 23.14
C LEU A 524 -14.93 -43.68 21.68
N ARG A 525 -14.87 -44.67 20.77
CA ARG A 525 -14.87 -44.49 19.33
C ARG A 525 -15.79 -45.50 18.66
N ALA A 526 -16.51 -45.06 17.63
CA ALA A 526 -17.38 -45.93 16.86
C ALA A 526 -17.70 -45.36 15.49
N ARG A 527 -18.10 -46.23 14.57
CA ARG A 527 -18.73 -45.90 13.30
C ARG A 527 -20.21 -46.26 13.37
N LEU A 528 -21.07 -45.27 13.20
CA LEU A 528 -22.52 -45.47 13.18
C LEU A 528 -23.12 -44.98 11.86
N ARG A 529 -24.40 -45.32 11.64
CA ARG A 529 -25.16 -44.90 10.46
C ARG A 529 -26.47 -44.27 10.88
N THR A 530 -26.85 -43.18 10.20
CA THR A 530 -28.13 -42.52 10.44
C THR A 530 -29.31 -43.37 9.96
N ASP A 531 -30.43 -43.25 10.65
CA ASP A 531 -31.69 -43.90 10.30
C ASP A 531 -32.43 -43.21 9.13
N ALA A 532 -33.70 -43.54 8.93
CA ALA A 532 -34.51 -42.97 7.85
C ALA A 532 -34.79 -41.46 8.02
N ASP A 533 -34.76 -40.96 9.26
CA ASP A 533 -35.00 -39.56 9.62
C ASP A 533 -33.67 -38.80 9.77
N GLY A 534 -32.56 -39.38 9.29
CA GLY A 534 -31.23 -38.79 9.40
C GLY A 534 -30.70 -38.75 10.85
N ARG A 535 -31.32 -39.47 11.77
CA ARG A 535 -31.01 -39.43 13.20
C ARG A 535 -30.02 -40.52 13.59
N LEU A 536 -29.22 -40.22 14.61
CA LEU A 536 -28.27 -41.12 15.22
C LEU A 536 -28.26 -40.92 16.74
N THR A 537 -28.43 -42.01 17.50
CA THR A 537 -28.23 -42.00 18.95
C THR A 537 -27.24 -43.05 19.44
N PHE A 538 -26.55 -42.76 20.54
CA PHE A 538 -25.66 -43.69 21.24
C PHE A 538 -25.38 -43.20 22.67
N TRP A 539 -24.90 -44.11 23.52
CA TRP A 539 -24.37 -43.81 24.84
C TRP A 539 -22.85 -43.63 24.80
N SER A 540 -22.35 -42.64 25.54
CA SER A 540 -20.94 -42.38 25.83
C SER A 540 -20.82 -41.90 27.29
N ILE A 541 -19.70 -41.26 27.62
CA ILE A 541 -19.50 -40.49 28.85
C ILE A 541 -19.19 -39.03 28.52
N LEU A 542 -19.41 -38.11 29.46
CA LEU A 542 -19.05 -36.69 29.31
C LEU A 542 -17.53 -36.58 29.08
N PRO A 543 -17.06 -35.97 27.97
CA PRO A 543 -15.64 -35.82 27.72
C PRO A 543 -15.01 -34.83 28.70
N SER A 544 -13.74 -35.06 29.05
CA SER A 544 -12.93 -34.10 29.80
C SER A 544 -12.01 -33.30 28.88
N HIS A 545 -11.43 -32.23 29.43
CA HIS A 545 -10.33 -31.52 28.79
C HIS A 545 -9.11 -32.44 28.73
N TYR A 546 -8.28 -32.29 27.71
CA TYR A 546 -7.12 -33.18 27.54
C TYR A 546 -5.91 -32.42 27.00
N PRO A 547 -4.69 -32.86 27.36
CA PRO A 547 -3.47 -32.25 26.86
C PRO A 547 -3.12 -32.77 25.46
N ILE A 548 -2.65 -31.89 24.57
CA ILE A 548 -1.87 -32.31 23.40
C ILE A 548 -0.46 -32.79 23.84
N PRO A 549 0.25 -33.59 23.04
CA PRO A 549 1.62 -34.00 23.35
C PRO A 549 2.54 -32.81 23.67
N GLY A 550 3.15 -32.82 24.85
CA GLY A 550 4.03 -31.74 25.34
C GLY A 550 5.52 -32.09 25.38
N ASP A 551 5.88 -33.32 25.01
CA ASP A 551 7.24 -33.89 25.06
C ASP A 551 8.10 -33.55 23.83
N GLY A 552 7.49 -33.00 22.78
CA GLY A 552 8.14 -32.64 21.52
C GLY A 552 8.54 -31.16 21.41
N PRO A 553 9.14 -30.76 20.27
CA PRO A 553 9.48 -29.36 19.99
C PRO A 553 8.29 -28.41 20.15
N VAL A 554 7.09 -28.82 19.74
CA VAL A 554 5.88 -27.99 19.87
C VAL A 554 5.54 -27.70 21.33
N GLY A 555 5.64 -28.71 22.21
CA GLY A 555 5.45 -28.53 23.65
C GLY A 555 6.50 -27.61 24.28
N GLN A 556 7.75 -27.72 23.84
CA GLN A 556 8.83 -26.81 24.25
C GLN A 556 8.53 -25.37 23.84
N MET A 557 8.05 -25.15 22.60
CA MET A 557 7.64 -23.85 22.10
C MET A 557 6.50 -23.26 22.95
N LEU A 558 5.44 -24.02 23.20
CA LEU A 558 4.31 -23.57 24.03
C LEU A 558 4.78 -23.17 25.43
N THR A 559 5.63 -23.98 26.05
CA THR A 559 6.22 -23.69 27.37
C THR A 559 7.04 -22.39 27.34
N ALA A 560 7.87 -22.20 26.31
CA ALA A 560 8.72 -21.02 26.16
C ALA A 560 7.92 -19.71 26.03
N VAL A 561 6.70 -19.78 25.47
CA VAL A 561 5.79 -18.62 25.34
C VAL A 561 4.70 -18.57 26.42
N GLY A 562 4.79 -19.42 27.45
CA GLY A 562 3.84 -19.42 28.57
C GLY A 562 2.42 -19.91 28.24
N ARG A 563 2.25 -20.72 27.19
CA ARG A 563 0.96 -21.31 26.79
C ARG A 563 0.78 -22.72 27.36
N HIS A 564 -0.45 -23.06 27.76
CA HIS A 564 -0.80 -24.42 28.17
C HIS A 564 -1.09 -25.32 26.97
N HIS A 565 -1.02 -26.64 27.15
CA HIS A 565 -1.28 -27.64 26.10
C HIS A 565 -2.70 -28.22 26.12
N TYR A 566 -3.63 -27.68 26.92
CA TYR A 566 -4.98 -28.24 27.02
C TYR A 566 -5.91 -27.85 25.87
N ARG A 567 -6.71 -28.82 25.46
CA ARG A 567 -7.90 -28.63 24.61
C ARG A 567 -9.17 -28.67 25.46
N ALA A 568 -10.15 -27.86 25.09
CA ALA A 568 -11.44 -27.84 25.77
C ALA A 568 -12.17 -29.19 25.64
N PRO A 569 -13.07 -29.58 26.56
CA PRO A 569 -13.82 -30.84 26.46
C PRO A 569 -14.75 -30.87 25.23
N HIS A 570 -14.68 -31.92 24.40
CA HIS A 570 -15.51 -32.07 23.21
C HIS A 570 -15.70 -33.52 22.75
N VAL A 571 -16.70 -33.73 21.90
CA VAL A 571 -16.92 -34.96 21.13
C VAL A 571 -16.64 -34.67 19.66
N HIS A 572 -15.84 -35.50 19.01
CA HIS A 572 -15.56 -35.36 17.58
C HIS A 572 -16.57 -36.11 16.72
N PHE A 573 -16.81 -35.57 15.52
CA PHE A 573 -17.67 -36.15 14.49
C PHE A 573 -17.01 -36.05 13.12
N MET A 574 -16.95 -37.17 12.39
CA MET A 574 -16.63 -37.18 10.97
C MET A 574 -17.81 -37.79 10.21
N ILE A 575 -18.47 -36.98 9.39
CA ILE A 575 -19.74 -37.27 8.75
C ILE A 575 -19.52 -37.36 7.24
N SER A 576 -19.90 -38.48 6.65
CA SER A 576 -19.84 -38.72 5.20
C SER A 576 -21.19 -39.24 4.69
N ALA A 577 -21.76 -38.57 3.71
CA ALA A 577 -22.96 -39.03 3.02
C ALA A 577 -22.73 -39.03 1.50
N PRO A 578 -23.32 -39.97 0.74
CA PRO A 578 -23.24 -39.97 -0.72
C PRO A 578 -23.70 -38.62 -1.29
N GLY A 579 -22.96 -38.07 -2.26
CA GLY A 579 -23.28 -36.80 -2.90
C GLY A 579 -23.04 -35.55 -2.04
N HIS A 580 -22.45 -35.68 -0.85
CA HIS A 580 -22.19 -34.57 0.06
C HIS A 580 -20.71 -34.44 0.41
N ARG A 581 -20.29 -33.22 0.76
CA ARG A 581 -18.95 -32.96 1.28
C ARG A 581 -18.82 -33.63 2.65
N ARG A 582 -17.69 -34.31 2.87
CA ARG A 582 -17.34 -34.85 4.18
C ARG A 582 -17.15 -33.69 5.17
N LEU A 583 -17.85 -33.74 6.30
CA LEU A 583 -17.69 -32.79 7.41
C LEU A 583 -16.86 -33.45 8.50
N ILE A 584 -15.78 -32.79 8.93
CA ILE A 584 -15.05 -33.10 10.16
C ILE A 584 -15.35 -31.95 11.11
N THR A 585 -15.88 -32.25 12.29
CA THR A 585 -16.26 -31.23 13.27
C THR A 585 -16.17 -31.79 14.70
N GLN A 586 -16.47 -30.96 15.68
CA GLN A 586 -16.46 -31.30 17.09
C GLN A 586 -17.48 -30.44 17.84
N LEU A 587 -18.12 -30.99 18.87
CA LEU A 587 -19.05 -30.25 19.73
C LEU A 587 -18.44 -30.10 21.12
N PHE A 588 -18.27 -28.86 21.56
CA PHE A 588 -17.68 -28.48 22.84
C PHE A 588 -18.74 -28.38 23.92
N VAL A 589 -18.37 -28.81 25.12
CA VAL A 589 -19.22 -28.73 26.32
C VAL A 589 -19.27 -27.28 26.80
N SER A 590 -20.46 -26.66 26.87
CA SER A 590 -20.61 -25.22 27.16
C SER A 590 -20.14 -24.77 28.54
N ASP A 591 -20.15 -25.65 29.54
CA ASP A 591 -19.61 -25.43 30.88
C ASP A 591 -18.19 -26.02 31.05
N GLY A 592 -17.55 -26.41 29.95
CA GLY A 592 -16.21 -26.99 29.92
C GLY A 592 -15.08 -25.97 30.16
N SER A 593 -13.94 -26.46 30.65
CA SER A 593 -12.73 -25.65 30.81
C SER A 593 -12.07 -25.34 29.46
N HIS A 594 -11.22 -24.30 29.43
CA HIS A 594 -10.38 -23.92 28.28
C HIS A 594 -11.12 -23.50 26.99
N LEU A 595 -12.43 -23.20 27.03
CA LEU A 595 -13.17 -22.73 25.86
C LEU A 595 -12.58 -21.42 25.26
N ASP A 596 -12.05 -20.55 26.12
CA ASP A 596 -11.45 -19.26 25.77
C ASP A 596 -9.94 -19.35 25.44
N SER A 597 -9.34 -20.52 25.66
CA SER A 597 -7.88 -20.69 25.70
C SER A 597 -7.39 -21.98 25.02
N ASP A 598 -8.26 -22.67 24.28
CA ASP A 598 -7.96 -23.92 23.57
C ASP A 598 -6.65 -23.82 22.76
N THR A 599 -5.71 -24.73 23.04
CA THR A 599 -4.33 -24.59 22.56
C THR A 599 -4.17 -24.71 21.03
N VAL A 600 -5.18 -25.25 20.33
CA VAL A 600 -5.17 -25.41 18.87
C VAL A 600 -6.13 -24.46 18.18
N PHE A 601 -6.71 -23.50 18.91
CA PHE A 601 -7.68 -22.54 18.38
C PHE A 601 -8.85 -23.25 17.66
N GLY A 602 -9.32 -24.37 18.20
CA GLY A 602 -10.35 -25.21 17.59
C GLY A 602 -11.77 -24.85 18.03
N VAL A 603 -11.93 -24.04 19.09
CA VAL A 603 -13.23 -23.63 19.63
C VAL A 603 -13.86 -22.57 18.72
N LYS A 604 -15.16 -22.74 18.45
CA LYS A 604 -15.97 -21.80 17.69
C LYS A 604 -17.34 -21.68 18.35
N ASP A 605 -17.87 -20.47 18.45
CA ASP A 605 -19.14 -20.22 19.13
C ASP A 605 -20.29 -21.14 18.67
N PRO A 606 -20.50 -21.41 17.35
CA PRO A 606 -21.59 -22.30 16.93
C PRO A 606 -21.39 -23.79 17.28
N LEU A 607 -20.18 -24.17 17.72
CA LEU A 607 -19.83 -25.53 18.12
C LEU A 607 -19.82 -25.71 19.64
N ILE A 608 -20.07 -24.64 20.41
CA ILE A 608 -20.27 -24.72 21.86
C ILE A 608 -21.74 -25.08 22.11
N VAL A 609 -21.99 -26.26 22.67
CA VAL A 609 -23.32 -26.83 22.84
C VAL A 609 -23.58 -27.15 24.32
N ASP A 610 -24.82 -26.99 24.75
CA ASP A 610 -25.26 -27.40 26.08
C ASP A 610 -25.41 -28.92 26.16
N PHE A 611 -24.61 -29.53 27.03
CA PHE A 611 -24.73 -30.94 27.39
C PHE A 611 -25.62 -30.97 28.64
N ALA A 612 -26.93 -30.92 28.40
CA ALA A 612 -27.91 -30.65 29.44
C ALA A 612 -27.92 -31.74 30.52
N SER A 613 -27.84 -31.34 31.78
CA SER A 613 -27.94 -32.25 32.93
C SER A 613 -29.35 -32.84 33.08
N GLN A 614 -29.44 -34.13 33.35
CA GLN A 614 -30.67 -34.91 33.44
C GLN A 614 -30.61 -35.90 34.62
N THR A 615 -31.77 -36.34 35.11
CA THR A 615 -31.90 -37.39 36.12
C THR A 615 -33.05 -38.34 35.77
N GLY A 616 -33.00 -39.58 36.27
CA GLY A 616 -34.09 -40.53 36.09
C GLY A 616 -34.02 -41.31 34.77
N SER A 617 -35.13 -41.36 34.02
CA SER A 617 -35.25 -42.20 32.82
C SER A 617 -34.69 -41.52 31.58
N ALA A 618 -33.84 -42.24 30.84
CA ALA A 618 -33.28 -41.82 29.57
C ALA A 618 -34.22 -42.13 28.39
N PRO A 619 -34.00 -41.54 27.19
CA PRO A 619 -34.87 -41.72 26.02
C PRO A 619 -35.01 -43.17 25.52
N ASP A 620 -34.04 -44.05 25.81
CA ASP A 620 -34.09 -45.48 25.50
C ASP A 620 -34.87 -46.31 26.55
N GLY A 621 -35.43 -45.65 27.57
CA GLY A 621 -36.16 -46.28 28.68
C GLY A 621 -35.28 -46.77 29.83
N ARG A 622 -33.95 -46.60 29.75
CA ARG A 622 -33.03 -46.96 30.82
C ARG A 622 -33.22 -46.03 32.02
N VAL A 623 -33.32 -46.59 33.22
CA VAL A 623 -33.33 -45.82 34.47
C VAL A 623 -31.91 -45.75 34.98
N LEU A 624 -31.37 -44.53 35.13
CA LEU A 624 -30.02 -44.30 35.63
C LEU A 624 -30.07 -43.85 37.08
N GLU A 625 -29.23 -44.45 37.92
CA GLU A 625 -28.97 -43.98 39.27
C GLU A 625 -27.96 -42.83 39.20
N GLY A 626 -28.44 -41.60 39.39
CA GLY A 626 -27.61 -40.38 39.38
C GLY A 626 -27.88 -39.45 38.19
N GLU A 627 -26.95 -38.51 38.00
CA GLU A 627 -26.98 -37.53 36.91
C GLU A 627 -26.46 -38.15 35.61
N TRP A 628 -27.07 -37.78 34.48
CA TRP A 628 -26.56 -38.05 33.14
C TRP A 628 -26.74 -36.82 32.25
N ARG A 629 -26.09 -36.80 31.09
CA ARG A 629 -26.02 -35.63 30.20
C ARG A 629 -26.68 -35.93 28.86
N LEU A 630 -27.38 -34.94 28.30
CA LEU A 630 -28.05 -35.02 27.00
C LEU A 630 -27.38 -34.09 26.01
N LEU A 631 -26.87 -34.64 24.90
CA LEU A 631 -26.36 -33.87 23.77
C LEU A 631 -27.35 -33.96 22.61
N ASN A 632 -28.00 -32.82 22.30
CA ASN A 632 -28.87 -32.66 21.13
C ASN A 632 -28.21 -31.72 20.11
N HIS A 633 -28.04 -32.15 18.87
CA HIS A 633 -27.51 -31.28 17.82
C HIS A 633 -27.95 -31.70 16.41
N THR A 634 -28.09 -30.73 15.51
CA THR A 634 -28.35 -30.98 14.08
C THR A 634 -27.16 -30.52 13.23
N PHE A 635 -26.50 -31.48 12.60
CA PHE A 635 -25.44 -31.23 11.63
C PHE A 635 -26.03 -30.93 10.25
N ARG A 636 -25.58 -29.85 9.62
CA ARG A 636 -25.89 -29.49 8.23
C ARG A 636 -24.66 -29.69 7.37
N ILE A 637 -24.73 -30.53 6.33
CA ILE A 637 -23.61 -30.78 5.41
C ILE A 637 -23.92 -30.33 3.99
N ALA A 638 -22.92 -29.76 3.31
CA ALA A 638 -23.09 -29.25 1.95
C ALA A 638 -23.14 -30.38 0.92
N PRO A 639 -23.96 -30.26 -0.13
CA PRO A 639 -23.86 -31.14 -1.29
C PRO A 639 -22.51 -30.96 -2.01
N LEU A 640 -22.03 -32.00 -2.69
CA LEU A 640 -20.94 -31.88 -3.66
C LEU A 640 -21.48 -31.05 -4.83
N VAL A 641 -21.02 -29.80 -4.95
CA VAL A 641 -21.31 -28.97 -6.12
C VAL A 641 -20.81 -29.72 -7.36
N GLY A 642 -21.72 -30.01 -8.29
CA GLY A 642 -21.42 -30.61 -9.59
C GLY A 642 -20.78 -29.64 -10.56
#